data_AF-A0A853DIQ8-F1
#
_entry.id   AF-A0A853DIQ8-F1
#
_cell.length_a   1.000
_cell.length_b   1.000
_cell.length_c   1.000
_cell.angle_alpha   90.00
_cell.angle_beta   90.00
_cell.angle_gamma   90.00
#
_symmetry.space_group_name_H-M   'P 1'
#
loop_
_entity.id
_entity.type
_entity.pdbx_description
1 polymer ?
#
loop_
_entity_poly.entity_id
_entity_poly.type
_entity_poly.pdbx_seq_one_letter_code
_entity_poly.pdbx_strand_id
1 'polypeptide(L)'
;MTIAPQDLERLDRLGAWLIAHDGHGTKRDFADALDLDGTQRRRILNHAGAAGWIIEPDRSTVALTPEGRARFGGLATGSAGALLDTLLDGWPARHRALAQLAACAILARRLDDDAPRVGFALIGGTGTGKTATAAFLARLFGHEPDRILVNLSTATDRPSGRRLQTGGTWTYEPSTWTSGPLVCLDEWDKTTDTARADLFATALHPAGRALVEDQVHAFAAVPILTANTPHAARGLDRLRTLGSTKMAQPVQRRCITLDTGARSQYDATALQRVTDAYRWHPQAADRLPLDDLPIPDSCDEDLAAMLNQHAHEALTETGLETFPGAHALEPLARVRRTLLPDDAPAPLAAALTMADYLTVTESLPEHVRPGWSDGVALWCQQMSSAPGVAGLAHALTSAAQAREATDRADRAARVQTATAGDALTRAAAELAAECKTARDHLDGRRLIRATDTQRVQAAGLRRLLGTLHDSAARTHTAVALEDLRDRATPHLRDAAALRAAVAHTEQQAAARKAADAIARREQREQDKHVRAAAVRAQRDAERMARTHARQTRTYRREQLRQLRAYTQPLERLYARTSTGPNESPLRDLAQITHPATGAPLLTFAPYPVKNGWGRALEVVAGSLARVETPTGDWSAGGQRFPGTPTSCADLSTWGPHTRAVLAPLLAHLHAGEDALTNALSEAPRAARPHIAPTPAPRAITTR
;
A
#
# COMPACT_ATOMS: atom_id res chain seq x y z
N MET A 1 41.84 33.52 -78.50
CA MET A 1 41.21 34.85 -78.64
C MET A 1 41.54 35.64 -77.39
N THR A 2 42.24 36.77 -77.49
CA THR A 2 42.67 37.55 -76.32
C THR A 2 41.55 38.51 -75.93
N ILE A 3 40.91 38.31 -74.77
CA ILE A 3 39.83 39.18 -74.26
C ILE A 3 40.47 40.34 -73.48
N ALA A 4 40.03 41.57 -73.72
CA ALA A 4 40.54 42.73 -73.00
C ALA A 4 40.15 42.66 -71.50
N PRO A 5 41.00 43.12 -70.55
CA PRO A 5 40.71 43.03 -69.10
C PRO A 5 39.37 43.66 -68.69
N GLN A 6 39.02 44.80 -69.30
CA GLN A 6 37.74 45.48 -69.11
C GLN A 6 36.52 44.68 -69.59
N ASP A 7 36.71 43.79 -70.58
CA ASP A 7 35.65 42.93 -71.09
C ASP A 7 35.52 41.66 -70.23
N LEU A 8 36.58 41.20 -69.57
CA LEU A 8 36.52 40.12 -68.57
C LEU A 8 35.66 40.53 -67.37
N GLU A 9 35.87 41.72 -66.82
CA GLU A 9 35.06 42.24 -65.71
C GLU A 9 33.57 42.34 -66.11
N ARG A 10 33.28 42.78 -67.33
CA ARG A 10 31.92 42.86 -67.87
C ARG A 10 31.30 41.49 -68.15
N LEU A 11 32.10 40.51 -68.54
CA LEU A 11 31.66 39.12 -68.69
C LEU A 11 31.31 38.51 -67.33
N ASP A 12 32.12 38.76 -66.30
CA ASP A 12 31.81 38.31 -64.93
C ASP A 12 30.53 38.99 -64.40
N ARG A 13 30.33 40.29 -64.69
CA ARG A 13 29.08 41.00 -64.37
C ARG A 13 27.88 40.49 -65.16
N LEU A 14 28.03 40.11 -66.44
CA LEU A 14 26.99 39.45 -67.24
C LEU A 14 26.58 38.14 -66.60
N GLY A 15 27.58 37.32 -66.25
CA GLY A 15 27.38 36.05 -65.57
C GLY A 15 26.62 36.20 -64.27
N ALA A 16 27.08 37.09 -63.38
CA ALA A 16 26.44 37.36 -62.10
C ALA A 16 24.99 37.88 -62.28
N TRP A 17 24.77 38.76 -63.26
CA TRP A 17 23.43 39.26 -63.56
C TRP A 17 22.50 38.15 -64.07
N LEU A 18 22.96 37.30 -64.99
CA LEU A 18 22.17 36.18 -65.50
C LEU A 18 21.87 35.16 -64.38
N ILE A 19 22.83 34.85 -63.51
CA ILE A 19 22.60 33.99 -62.33
C ILE A 19 21.52 34.58 -61.42
N ALA A 20 21.49 35.90 -61.22
CA ALA A 20 20.45 36.56 -60.44
C ALA A 20 19.05 36.52 -61.10
N HIS A 21 18.97 36.22 -62.40
CA HIS A 21 17.73 36.13 -63.19
C HIS A 21 17.48 34.70 -63.68
N ASP A 22 17.74 33.70 -62.83
CA ASP A 22 17.48 32.27 -63.12
C ASP A 22 18.19 31.75 -64.39
N GLY A 23 19.34 32.36 -64.72
CA GLY A 23 20.18 32.01 -65.85
C GLY A 23 19.66 32.49 -67.21
N HIS A 24 18.66 33.35 -67.27
CA HIS A 24 18.17 33.93 -68.52
C HIS A 24 17.74 35.38 -68.37
N GLY A 25 17.68 36.13 -69.47
CA GLY A 25 17.23 37.51 -69.44
C GLY A 25 17.19 38.15 -70.81
N THR A 26 16.61 39.34 -70.91
CA THR A 26 16.60 40.05 -72.19
C THR A 26 17.92 40.78 -72.41
N LYS A 27 18.34 40.87 -73.69
CA LYS A 27 19.51 41.65 -74.11
C LYS A 27 19.38 43.14 -73.79
N ARG A 28 18.16 43.62 -73.51
CA ARG A 28 17.90 44.99 -73.10
C ARG A 28 18.12 45.17 -71.60
N ASP A 29 17.49 44.34 -70.77
CA ASP A 29 17.58 44.43 -69.31
C ASP A 29 19.03 44.25 -68.83
N PHE A 30 19.77 43.34 -69.47
CA PHE A 30 21.20 43.17 -69.24
C PHE A 30 22.01 44.45 -69.55
N ALA A 31 21.72 45.08 -70.69
CA ALA A 31 22.46 46.26 -71.14
C ALA A 31 22.18 47.47 -70.24
N ASP A 32 20.91 47.61 -69.83
CA ASP A 32 20.47 48.66 -68.92
C ASP A 32 21.06 48.43 -67.52
N ALA A 33 21.11 47.18 -67.04
CA ALA A 33 21.66 46.84 -65.72
C ALA A 33 23.20 47.01 -65.61
N LEU A 34 23.92 46.85 -66.72
CA LEU A 34 25.38 46.97 -66.75
C LEU A 34 25.89 48.28 -67.35
N ASP A 35 25.00 49.20 -67.72
CA ASP A 35 25.31 50.48 -68.38
C ASP A 35 26.17 50.27 -69.65
N LEU A 36 25.72 49.35 -70.52
CA LEU A 36 26.43 48.98 -71.75
C LEU A 36 25.80 49.64 -72.97
N ASP A 37 26.64 50.29 -73.79
CA ASP A 37 26.21 50.73 -75.11
C ASP A 37 25.99 49.56 -76.08
N GLY A 38 25.33 49.82 -77.22
CA GLY A 38 24.99 48.78 -78.19
C GLY A 38 26.18 48.03 -78.80
N THR A 39 27.36 48.66 -78.85
CA THR A 39 28.61 48.07 -79.39
C THR A 39 29.27 47.19 -78.33
N GLN A 40 29.34 47.68 -77.09
CA GLN A 40 29.85 46.94 -75.94
C GLN A 40 29.00 45.70 -75.65
N ARG A 41 27.67 45.84 -75.63
CA ARG A 41 26.74 44.72 -75.46
C ARG A 41 27.02 43.61 -76.48
N ARG A 42 27.09 43.96 -77.76
CA ARG A 42 27.33 42.98 -78.84
C ARG A 42 28.69 42.30 -78.67
N ARG A 43 29.72 43.05 -78.29
CA ARG A 43 31.07 42.51 -78.07
C ARG A 43 31.09 41.52 -76.90
N ILE A 44 30.48 41.86 -75.76
CA ILE A 44 30.40 40.99 -74.59
C ILE A 44 29.60 39.72 -74.89
N LEU A 45 28.44 39.83 -75.55
CA LEU A 45 27.64 38.66 -75.94
C LEU A 45 28.38 37.76 -76.95
N ASN A 46 29.09 38.33 -77.92
CA ASN A 46 29.91 37.55 -78.85
C ASN A 46 31.06 36.82 -78.13
N HIS A 47 31.70 37.45 -77.14
CA HIS A 47 32.74 36.80 -76.33
C HIS A 47 32.17 35.65 -75.50
N ALA A 48 31.04 35.86 -74.83
CA ALA A 48 30.37 34.82 -74.04
C ALA A 48 29.86 33.67 -74.93
N GLY A 49 29.27 33.98 -76.08
CA GLY A 49 28.79 32.99 -77.05
C GLY A 49 29.92 32.19 -77.69
N ALA A 50 31.02 32.84 -78.07
CA ALA A 50 32.21 32.15 -78.60
C ALA A 50 32.89 31.25 -77.57
N ALA A 51 32.77 31.57 -76.28
CA ALA A 51 33.24 30.73 -75.19
C ALA A 51 32.25 29.61 -74.80
N GLY A 52 31.08 29.55 -75.45
CA GLY A 52 30.04 28.57 -75.17
C GLY A 52 29.35 28.78 -73.83
N TRP A 53 29.42 29.98 -73.23
CA TRP A 53 28.83 30.28 -71.91
C TRP A 53 27.38 30.75 -71.99
N ILE A 54 26.95 31.22 -73.15
CA ILE A 54 25.58 31.65 -73.38
C ILE A 54 25.05 31.11 -74.71
N ILE A 55 23.73 30.98 -74.77
CA ILE A 55 22.95 30.77 -75.98
C ILE A 55 21.95 31.92 -76.14
N GLU A 56 21.58 32.20 -77.38
CA GLU A 56 20.54 33.16 -77.73
C GLU A 56 19.32 32.38 -78.25
N PRO A 57 18.41 31.92 -77.36
CA PRO A 57 17.27 31.10 -77.78
C PRO A 57 16.32 31.87 -78.73
N ASP A 58 16.26 33.20 -78.59
CA ASP A 58 15.65 34.08 -79.58
C ASP A 58 16.45 35.38 -79.79
N ARG A 59 15.97 36.27 -80.69
CA ARG A 59 16.66 37.51 -81.05
C ARG A 59 16.82 38.50 -79.89
N SER A 60 15.96 38.43 -78.89
CA SER A 60 15.85 39.37 -77.77
C SER A 60 16.37 38.83 -76.44
N THR A 61 16.54 37.51 -76.30
CA THR A 61 16.93 36.84 -75.05
C THR A 61 18.34 36.26 -75.12
N VAL A 62 18.91 36.09 -73.93
CA VAL A 62 20.18 35.41 -73.67
C VAL A 62 19.96 34.47 -72.49
N ALA A 63 20.48 33.26 -72.58
CA ALA A 63 20.46 32.28 -71.49
C ALA A 63 21.87 31.70 -71.28
N LEU A 64 22.20 31.33 -70.04
CA LEU A 64 23.42 30.61 -69.72
C LEU A 64 23.31 29.17 -70.22
N THR A 65 24.41 28.67 -70.80
CA THR A 65 24.63 27.23 -71.01
C THR A 65 25.07 26.58 -69.69
N PRO A 66 25.10 25.23 -69.60
CA PRO A 66 25.70 24.53 -68.47
C PRO A 66 27.14 25.01 -68.17
N GLU A 67 27.96 25.22 -69.20
CA GLU A 67 29.33 25.73 -69.06
C GLU A 67 29.37 27.17 -68.54
N GLY A 68 28.43 28.01 -68.96
CA GLY A 68 28.28 29.37 -68.44
C GLY A 68 27.82 29.41 -66.99
N ARG A 69 26.85 28.57 -66.63
CA ARG A 69 26.41 28.40 -65.24
C ARG A 69 27.57 27.93 -64.36
N ALA A 70 28.39 26.99 -64.83
CA ALA A 70 29.57 26.52 -64.12
C ALA A 70 30.65 27.62 -63.96
N ARG A 71 30.85 28.47 -64.98
CA ARG A 71 31.84 29.56 -64.96
C ARG A 71 31.45 30.72 -64.04
N PHE A 72 30.15 31.06 -63.98
CA PHE A 72 29.65 32.27 -63.33
C PHE A 72 28.89 32.01 -62.03
N GLY A 73 28.46 30.78 -61.79
CA GLY A 73 27.68 30.38 -60.62
C GLY A 73 28.46 30.36 -59.31
N GLY A 74 29.75 30.70 -59.28
CA GLY A 74 30.54 30.85 -58.05
C GLY A 74 30.78 29.57 -57.23
N LEU A 75 30.07 28.48 -57.54
CA LEU A 75 30.28 27.18 -56.96
C LEU A 75 31.55 26.57 -57.54
N ALA A 76 32.50 26.32 -56.65
CA ALA A 76 33.75 25.62 -56.95
C ALA A 76 33.43 24.27 -57.63
N THR A 77 33.46 24.24 -58.97
CA THR A 77 33.73 23.05 -59.82
C THR A 77 33.27 21.69 -59.25
N GLY A 78 32.03 21.60 -58.75
CA GLY A 78 31.52 20.44 -58.02
C GLY A 78 30.15 20.00 -58.55
N SER A 79 29.84 18.71 -58.45
CA SER A 79 28.53 18.16 -58.83
C SER A 79 27.41 18.73 -57.96
N ALA A 80 26.16 18.65 -58.43
CA ALA A 80 24.99 19.04 -57.63
C ALA A 80 24.91 18.31 -56.29
N GLY A 81 25.38 17.06 -56.22
CA GLY A 81 25.52 16.34 -54.95
C GLY A 81 26.59 16.92 -54.02
N ALA A 82 27.74 17.33 -54.55
CA ALA A 82 28.78 17.99 -53.76
C ALA A 82 28.30 19.33 -53.18
N LEU A 83 27.50 20.09 -53.94
CA LEU A 83 26.81 21.27 -53.43
C LEU A 83 25.87 20.92 -52.27
N LEU A 84 24.98 19.95 -52.48
CA LEU A 84 24.02 19.52 -51.45
C LEU A 84 24.72 19.07 -50.16
N ASP A 85 25.81 18.30 -50.28
CA ASP A 85 26.59 17.84 -49.13
C ASP A 85 27.31 18.97 -48.42
N THR A 86 27.78 19.99 -49.15
CA THR A 86 28.41 21.19 -48.60
C THR A 86 27.38 22.04 -47.84
N LEU A 87 26.18 22.23 -48.40
CA LEU A 87 25.11 23.01 -47.78
C LEU A 87 24.51 22.34 -46.54
N LEU A 88 24.55 21.02 -46.50
CA LEU A 88 24.13 20.21 -45.37
C LEU A 88 25.27 19.87 -44.42
N ASP A 89 26.47 20.42 -44.66
CA ASP A 89 27.57 20.24 -43.73
C ASP A 89 27.25 20.90 -42.37
N GLY A 90 27.64 20.23 -41.28
CA GLY A 90 27.31 20.67 -39.92
C GLY A 90 25.85 20.50 -39.48
N TRP A 91 24.93 20.05 -40.35
CA TRP A 91 23.56 19.71 -39.95
C TRP A 91 23.52 18.47 -39.05
N PRO A 92 22.57 18.38 -38.10
CA PRO A 92 22.35 17.15 -37.34
C PRO A 92 22.05 15.98 -38.30
N ALA A 93 22.69 14.83 -38.08
CA ALA A 93 22.64 13.68 -39.00
C ALA A 93 21.22 13.31 -39.47
N ARG A 94 20.23 13.33 -38.56
CA ARG A 94 18.83 13.00 -38.89
C ARG A 94 18.12 14.08 -39.71
N HIS A 95 18.42 15.36 -39.47
CA HIS A 95 17.90 16.46 -40.28
C HIS A 95 18.57 16.49 -41.65
N ARG A 96 19.88 16.22 -41.71
CA ARG A 96 20.62 16.05 -42.97
C ARG A 96 20.00 14.93 -43.80
N ALA A 97 19.84 13.73 -43.23
CA ALA A 97 19.23 12.59 -43.90
C ALA A 97 17.82 12.91 -44.43
N LEU A 98 16.96 13.53 -43.61
CA LEU A 98 15.62 13.94 -44.06
C LEU A 98 15.67 14.99 -45.18
N ALA A 99 16.52 16.01 -45.05
CA ALA A 99 16.66 17.06 -46.05
C ALA A 99 17.17 16.49 -47.39
N GLN A 100 18.11 15.54 -47.35
CA GLN A 100 18.58 14.87 -48.56
C GLN A 100 17.48 14.03 -49.22
N LEU A 101 16.72 13.23 -48.45
CA LEU A 101 15.58 12.48 -48.97
C LEU A 101 14.51 13.39 -49.56
N ALA A 102 14.21 14.51 -48.89
CA ALA A 102 13.24 15.49 -49.36
C ALA A 102 13.71 16.20 -50.64
N ALA A 103 14.99 16.56 -50.72
CA ALA A 103 15.58 17.10 -51.95
C ALA A 103 15.50 16.09 -53.10
N CYS A 104 15.82 14.81 -52.85
CA CYS A 104 15.64 13.76 -53.84
C CYS A 104 14.18 13.59 -54.25
N ALA A 105 13.23 13.67 -53.31
CA ALA A 105 11.81 13.56 -53.60
C ALA A 105 11.30 14.73 -54.46
N ILE A 106 11.76 15.96 -54.19
CA ILE A 106 11.42 17.16 -54.98
C ILE A 106 11.93 17.01 -56.42
N LEU A 107 13.18 16.59 -56.57
CA LEU A 107 13.78 16.31 -57.88
C LEU A 107 13.07 15.16 -58.62
N ALA A 108 12.68 14.11 -57.89
CA ALA A 108 11.99 12.96 -58.46
C ALA A 108 10.60 13.31 -59.04
N ARG A 109 9.98 14.40 -58.59
CA ARG A 109 8.72 14.91 -59.18
C ARG A 109 8.86 15.33 -60.64
N ARG A 110 10.09 15.55 -61.13
CA ARG A 110 10.36 15.91 -62.53
C ARG A 110 10.46 14.71 -63.47
N LEU A 111 10.60 13.51 -62.91
CA LEU A 111 10.83 12.27 -63.67
C LEU A 111 9.56 11.63 -64.20
N ASP A 112 8.50 11.65 -63.40
CA ASP A 112 7.33 10.83 -63.66
C ASP A 112 6.14 11.31 -62.81
N ASP A 113 5.04 11.65 -63.49
CA ASP A 113 3.79 12.06 -62.84
C ASP A 113 3.11 10.89 -62.12
N ASP A 114 3.34 9.65 -62.57
CA ASP A 114 2.71 8.43 -62.05
C ASP A 114 3.55 7.72 -60.97
N ALA A 115 4.78 8.16 -60.71
CA ALA A 115 5.61 7.57 -59.67
C ALA A 115 5.02 7.74 -58.26
N PRO A 116 5.12 6.72 -57.40
CA PRO A 116 4.65 6.77 -56.02
C PRO A 116 5.22 7.96 -55.25
N ARG A 117 4.35 8.70 -54.57
CA ARG A 117 4.64 9.97 -53.92
C ARG A 117 4.80 9.77 -52.42
N VAL A 118 6.01 10.05 -51.92
CA VAL A 118 6.28 10.10 -50.48
C VAL A 118 6.19 11.53 -49.94
N GLY A 119 5.58 11.68 -48.76
CA GLY A 119 5.60 12.90 -47.96
C GLY A 119 6.65 12.84 -46.86
N PHE A 120 6.76 13.92 -46.10
CA PHE A 120 7.67 14.00 -44.95
C PHE A 120 6.90 14.52 -43.75
N ALA A 121 7.22 14.01 -42.56
CA ALA A 121 6.63 14.48 -41.31
C ALA A 121 7.73 14.76 -40.29
N LEU A 122 7.80 15.99 -39.79
CA LEU A 122 8.68 16.36 -38.69
C LEU A 122 7.82 16.60 -37.45
N ILE A 123 8.05 15.82 -36.41
CA ILE A 123 7.30 15.92 -35.15
C ILE A 123 8.27 16.26 -34.01
N GLY A 124 7.83 17.05 -33.04
CA GLY A 124 8.63 17.35 -31.84
C GLY A 124 8.32 18.72 -31.25
N GLY A 125 9.06 19.13 -30.23
CA GLY A 125 8.84 20.42 -29.54
C GLY A 125 9.08 21.65 -30.40
N THR A 126 8.67 22.82 -29.92
CA THR A 126 8.96 24.11 -30.59
C THR A 126 10.47 24.34 -30.69
N GLY A 127 10.94 24.95 -31.78
CA GLY A 127 12.35 25.31 -31.96
C GLY A 127 13.27 24.15 -32.39
N THR A 128 12.73 22.98 -32.72
CA THR A 128 13.53 21.80 -33.10
C THR A 128 13.97 21.76 -34.57
N GLY A 129 13.84 22.86 -35.32
CA GLY A 129 14.26 22.92 -36.73
C GLY A 129 13.24 22.41 -37.76
N LYS A 130 11.99 22.15 -37.36
CA LYS A 130 10.93 21.62 -38.26
C LYS A 130 10.65 22.52 -39.47
N THR A 131 10.07 23.70 -39.24
CA THR A 131 9.74 24.69 -40.28
C THR A 131 10.98 25.20 -40.99
N ALA A 132 12.10 25.27 -40.27
CA ALA A 132 13.36 25.75 -40.81
C ALA A 132 13.99 24.76 -41.82
N THR A 133 13.79 23.45 -41.64
CA THR A 133 14.16 22.44 -42.67
C THR A 133 13.38 22.68 -43.96
N ALA A 134 12.09 22.96 -43.88
CA ALA A 134 11.29 23.29 -45.07
C ALA A 134 11.73 24.62 -45.71
N ALA A 135 12.03 25.65 -44.90
CA ALA A 135 12.53 26.92 -45.40
C ALA A 135 13.89 26.80 -46.12
N PHE A 136 14.79 25.94 -45.61
CA PHE A 136 16.04 25.60 -46.29
C PHE A 136 15.77 24.94 -47.65
N LEU A 137 14.88 23.94 -47.70
CA LEU A 137 14.53 23.28 -48.96
C LEU A 137 13.91 24.27 -49.95
N ALA A 138 13.00 25.14 -49.52
CA ALA A 138 12.45 26.21 -50.36
C ALA A 138 13.58 27.00 -51.04
N ARG A 139 14.51 27.49 -50.22
CA ARG A 139 15.65 28.29 -50.64
C ARG A 139 16.62 27.54 -51.57
N LEU A 140 16.91 26.28 -51.26
CA LEU A 140 17.77 25.40 -52.06
C LEU A 140 17.27 25.26 -53.50
N PHE A 141 15.94 25.22 -53.66
CA PHE A 141 15.25 25.16 -54.96
C PHE A 141 14.83 26.54 -55.49
N GLY A 142 15.30 27.64 -54.88
CA GLY A 142 15.06 29.00 -55.36
C GLY A 142 13.69 29.62 -55.04
N HIS A 143 12.93 29.01 -54.13
CA HIS A 143 11.63 29.51 -53.68
C HIS A 143 11.73 30.34 -52.38
N GLU A 144 10.84 31.32 -52.25
CA GLU A 144 10.64 32.07 -51.01
C GLU A 144 10.00 31.16 -49.94
N PRO A 145 10.56 31.05 -48.71
CA PRO A 145 10.01 30.22 -47.64
C PRO A 145 8.54 30.52 -47.31
N ASP A 146 8.14 31.79 -47.34
CA ASP A 146 6.78 32.20 -46.98
C ASP A 146 5.74 31.74 -48.01
N ARG A 147 6.15 31.46 -49.26
CA ARG A 147 5.25 30.99 -50.31
C ARG A 147 4.92 29.50 -50.21
N ILE A 148 5.77 28.74 -49.56
CA ILE A 148 5.56 27.29 -49.37
C ILE A 148 4.91 26.98 -48.03
N LEU A 149 4.83 27.95 -47.10
CA LEU A 149 4.34 27.75 -45.74
C LEU A 149 2.83 27.94 -45.67
N VAL A 150 2.13 26.91 -45.22
CA VAL A 150 0.68 26.92 -44.97
C VAL A 150 0.47 26.65 -43.48
N ASN A 151 0.06 27.67 -42.74
CA ASN A 151 -0.26 27.51 -41.32
C ASN A 151 -1.64 26.86 -41.15
N LEU A 152 -1.66 25.59 -40.73
CA LEU A 152 -2.88 24.81 -40.58
C LEU A 152 -3.65 25.07 -39.29
N SER A 153 -3.07 25.79 -38.31
CA SER A 153 -3.79 26.21 -37.11
C SER A 153 -4.87 27.26 -37.40
N THR A 154 -4.72 27.97 -38.52
CA THR A 154 -5.66 28.99 -39.01
C THR A 154 -6.33 28.62 -40.33
N ALA A 155 -6.09 27.40 -40.83
CA ALA A 155 -6.63 26.96 -42.11
C ALA A 155 -8.13 26.65 -42.04
N THR A 156 -8.79 26.71 -43.19
CA THR A 156 -10.17 26.26 -43.38
C THR A 156 -10.25 24.73 -43.37
N ASP A 157 -11.46 24.17 -43.31
CA ASP A 157 -11.70 22.72 -43.38
C ASP A 157 -11.27 22.05 -44.71
N ARG A 158 -10.94 22.84 -45.74
CA ARG A 158 -10.41 22.39 -47.05
C ARG A 158 -9.16 23.20 -47.41
N PRO A 159 -8.00 22.91 -46.80
CA PRO A 159 -6.75 23.60 -47.13
C PRO A 159 -6.26 23.31 -48.56
N SER A 160 -6.65 22.17 -49.16
CA SER A 160 -6.24 21.76 -50.51
C SER A 160 -6.75 22.66 -51.63
N GLY A 161 -7.86 23.38 -51.40
CA GLY A 161 -8.49 24.24 -52.39
C GLY A 161 -9.87 24.71 -51.96
N ARG A 162 -10.51 25.54 -52.80
CA ARG A 162 -11.82 26.14 -52.51
C ARG A 162 -12.78 25.97 -53.67
N ARG A 163 -14.08 26.07 -53.38
CA ARG A 163 -15.11 26.14 -54.43
C ARG A 163 -15.28 27.58 -54.88
N LEU A 164 -15.10 27.82 -56.17
CA LEU A 164 -15.43 29.08 -56.81
C LEU A 164 -16.71 28.92 -57.65
N GLN A 165 -17.58 29.91 -57.56
CA GLN A 165 -18.74 30.01 -58.44
C GLN A 165 -18.35 30.83 -59.67
N THR A 166 -18.26 30.17 -60.82
CA THR A 166 -17.88 30.80 -62.09
C THR A 166 -18.97 30.52 -63.10
N GLY A 167 -19.67 31.55 -63.58
CA GLY A 167 -20.73 31.37 -64.60
C GLY A 167 -21.93 30.52 -64.15
N GLY A 168 -22.23 30.46 -62.85
CA GLY A 168 -23.38 29.70 -62.32
C GLY A 168 -23.08 28.23 -61.98
N THR A 169 -21.90 27.72 -62.32
CA THR A 169 -21.40 26.41 -61.89
C THR A 169 -20.38 26.56 -60.76
N TRP A 170 -20.41 25.61 -59.82
CA TRP A 170 -19.38 25.49 -58.79
C TRP A 170 -18.22 24.68 -59.37
N THR A 171 -17.02 25.24 -59.29
CA THR A 171 -15.77 24.60 -59.74
C THR A 171 -14.79 24.56 -58.58
N TYR A 172 -14.05 23.46 -58.46
CA TYR A 172 -12.99 23.35 -57.47
C TYR A 172 -11.72 24.02 -58.00
N GLU A 173 -11.21 25.01 -57.26
CA GLU A 173 -9.95 25.68 -57.51
C GLU A 173 -8.92 25.15 -56.49
N PRO A 174 -7.88 24.41 -56.94
CA PRO A 174 -6.79 23.99 -56.07
C PRO A 174 -6.06 25.19 -55.46
N SER A 175 -5.55 25.03 -54.24
CA SER A 175 -4.73 26.03 -53.59
C SER A 175 -3.43 26.28 -54.37
N THR A 176 -2.91 27.50 -54.32
CA THR A 176 -1.72 27.91 -55.10
C THR A 176 -0.46 27.10 -54.80
N TRP A 177 -0.36 26.50 -53.61
CA TRP A 177 0.78 25.67 -53.22
C TRP A 177 0.76 24.27 -53.84
N THR A 178 -0.37 23.80 -54.40
CA THR A 178 -0.48 22.41 -54.90
C THR A 178 0.35 22.15 -56.14
N SER A 179 0.68 23.19 -56.91
CA SER A 179 1.50 23.15 -58.13
C SER A 179 2.98 23.47 -57.92
N GLY A 180 3.37 23.91 -56.72
CA GLY A 180 4.77 24.17 -56.38
C GLY A 180 5.60 22.89 -56.21
N PRO A 181 6.93 22.98 -56.04
CA PRO A 181 7.77 21.79 -55.84
C PRO A 181 7.67 21.22 -54.42
N LEU A 182 7.40 22.06 -53.42
CA LEU A 182 7.16 21.63 -52.04
C LEU A 182 6.15 22.52 -51.34
N VAL A 183 5.55 21.97 -50.28
CA VAL A 183 4.65 22.69 -49.36
C VAL A 183 4.98 22.28 -47.93
N CYS A 184 5.09 23.26 -47.04
CA CYS A 184 5.19 23.07 -45.60
C CYS A 184 3.81 23.27 -44.97
N LEU A 185 3.19 22.18 -44.55
CA LEU A 185 1.89 22.15 -43.87
C LEU A 185 2.13 22.23 -42.36
N ASP A 186 2.21 23.46 -41.85
CA ASP A 186 2.65 23.74 -40.47
C ASP A 186 1.52 23.64 -39.45
N GLU A 187 1.89 23.23 -38.24
CA GLU A 187 0.97 22.95 -37.13
C GLU A 187 -0.15 21.96 -37.49
N TRP A 188 0.19 20.90 -38.23
CA TRP A 188 -0.76 19.88 -38.68
C TRP A 188 -1.52 19.21 -37.52
N ASP A 189 -0.91 19.11 -36.34
CA ASP A 189 -1.57 18.60 -35.13
C ASP A 189 -2.74 19.46 -34.66
N LYS A 190 -2.70 20.77 -34.93
CA LYS A 190 -3.70 21.74 -34.44
C LYS A 190 -4.88 21.93 -35.39
N THR A 191 -4.84 21.33 -36.57
CA THR A 191 -5.89 21.48 -37.58
C THR A 191 -7.10 20.56 -37.31
N THR A 192 -8.22 20.82 -37.97
CA THR A 192 -9.47 20.05 -37.80
C THR A 192 -9.38 18.66 -38.42
N ASP A 193 -10.14 17.68 -37.91
CA ASP A 193 -10.18 16.32 -38.49
C ASP A 193 -10.60 16.33 -39.97
N THR A 194 -11.46 17.26 -40.36
CA THR A 194 -11.90 17.55 -41.73
C THR A 194 -10.75 18.03 -42.61
N ALA A 195 -9.97 19.02 -42.16
CA ALA A 195 -8.77 19.48 -42.87
C ALA A 195 -7.70 18.37 -42.98
N ARG A 196 -7.52 17.54 -41.94
CA ARG A 196 -6.60 16.39 -42.02
C ARG A 196 -7.07 15.36 -43.05
N ALA A 197 -8.37 15.06 -43.09
CA ALA A 197 -8.93 14.12 -44.07
C ALA A 197 -8.78 14.66 -45.51
N ASP A 198 -8.99 15.96 -45.72
CA ASP A 198 -8.77 16.64 -47.00
C ASP A 198 -7.31 16.51 -47.47
N LEU A 199 -6.35 16.87 -46.62
CA LEU A 199 -4.91 16.74 -46.93
C LEU A 199 -4.50 15.28 -47.17
N PHE A 200 -5.11 14.34 -46.46
CA PHE A 200 -4.85 12.91 -46.62
C PHE A 200 -5.39 12.36 -47.96
N ALA A 201 -6.54 12.87 -48.41
CA ALA A 201 -7.13 12.52 -49.69
C ALA A 201 -6.42 13.19 -50.88
N THR A 202 -5.72 14.30 -50.63
CA THR A 202 -5.11 15.14 -51.67
C THR A 202 -3.58 15.14 -51.60
N ALA A 203 -2.97 16.04 -50.83
CA ALA A 203 -1.52 16.26 -50.76
C ALA A 203 -0.73 15.00 -50.37
N LEU A 204 -1.28 14.15 -49.49
CA LEU A 204 -0.65 12.90 -49.07
C LEU A 204 -1.14 11.69 -49.89
N HIS A 205 -1.80 11.89 -51.03
CA HIS A 205 -2.23 10.78 -51.87
C HIS A 205 -1.02 10.15 -52.58
N PRO A 206 -0.83 8.81 -52.55
CA PRO A 206 0.36 8.16 -53.12
C PRO A 206 0.53 8.38 -54.63
N ALA A 207 -0.56 8.63 -55.36
CA ALA A 207 -0.50 8.93 -56.79
C ALA A 207 -0.26 10.42 -57.10
N GLY A 208 -0.28 11.29 -56.09
CA GLY A 208 -0.16 12.74 -56.31
C GLY A 208 -1.27 13.40 -57.11
N ARG A 209 -2.35 12.68 -57.32
CA ARG A 209 -3.58 13.14 -57.95
C ARG A 209 -4.73 12.64 -57.13
N ALA A 210 -5.76 13.47 -56.99
CA ALA A 210 -6.96 13.14 -56.24
C ALA A 210 -8.20 13.49 -57.04
N LEU A 211 -9.22 12.63 -56.92
CA LEU A 211 -10.55 12.91 -57.46
C LEU A 211 -11.27 13.85 -56.50
N VAL A 212 -11.54 15.07 -56.94
CA VAL A 212 -12.29 16.08 -56.20
C VAL A 212 -13.44 16.56 -57.08
N GLU A 213 -14.67 16.37 -56.61
CA GLU A 213 -15.88 16.80 -57.35
C GLU A 213 -15.89 16.30 -58.82
N ASP A 214 -15.62 15.00 -58.99
CA ASP A 214 -15.58 14.27 -60.28
C ASP A 214 -14.47 14.71 -61.25
N GLN A 215 -13.54 15.56 -60.80
CA GLN A 215 -12.37 16.00 -61.56
C GLN A 215 -11.07 15.53 -60.91
N VAL A 216 -10.11 15.09 -61.72
CA VAL A 216 -8.79 14.68 -61.24
C VAL A 216 -7.88 15.90 -61.17
N HIS A 217 -7.42 16.24 -59.98
CA HIS A 217 -6.49 17.35 -59.75
C HIS A 217 -5.11 16.82 -59.37
N ALA A 218 -4.07 17.42 -59.94
CA ALA A 218 -2.68 17.13 -59.58
C ALA A 218 -2.26 17.94 -58.34
N PHE A 219 -1.59 17.25 -57.42
CA PHE A 219 -0.95 17.78 -56.22
C PHE A 219 0.54 17.46 -56.33
N ALA A 220 1.26 18.32 -57.07
CA ALA A 220 2.67 18.16 -57.46
C ALA A 220 3.65 18.36 -56.30
N ALA A 221 3.31 19.25 -55.37
CA ALA A 221 4.18 19.62 -54.27
C ALA A 221 4.51 18.43 -53.35
N VAL A 222 5.79 18.30 -52.99
CA VAL A 222 6.22 17.39 -51.91
C VAL A 222 5.73 17.95 -50.58
N PRO A 223 4.85 17.23 -49.86
CA PRO A 223 4.31 17.72 -48.60
C PRO A 223 5.27 17.46 -47.45
N ILE A 224 5.56 18.50 -46.68
CA ILE A 224 6.29 18.44 -45.41
C ILE A 224 5.31 18.84 -44.31
N LEU A 225 4.92 17.88 -43.49
CA LEU A 225 4.07 18.09 -42.31
C LEU A 225 4.95 18.48 -41.13
N THR A 226 4.59 19.53 -40.41
CA THR A 226 5.24 19.86 -39.14
C THR A 226 4.23 19.86 -38.01
N ALA A 227 4.60 19.22 -36.89
CA ALA A 227 3.69 19.04 -35.77
C ALA A 227 4.38 19.24 -34.41
N ASN A 228 3.68 19.89 -33.48
CA ASN A 228 4.18 20.18 -32.13
C ASN A 228 3.64 19.17 -31.11
N THR A 229 4.45 18.17 -30.76
CA THR A 229 4.05 17.15 -29.77
C THR A 229 4.42 17.59 -28.35
N PRO A 230 3.59 17.30 -27.32
CA PRO A 230 3.95 17.56 -25.93
C PRO A 230 5.27 16.87 -25.55
N HIS A 231 6.15 17.57 -24.82
CA HIS A 231 7.48 17.06 -24.43
C HIS A 231 7.45 15.72 -23.66
N ALA A 232 6.34 15.40 -22.98
CA ALA A 232 6.18 14.22 -22.13
C ALA A 232 5.92 12.90 -22.88
N ALA A 233 5.36 12.94 -24.09
CA ALA A 233 5.21 11.74 -24.91
C ALA A 233 6.58 11.37 -25.54
N ARG A 234 6.83 10.10 -25.88
CA ARG A 234 8.03 9.66 -26.61
C ARG A 234 7.60 8.77 -27.78
N GLY A 235 8.22 8.93 -28.96
CA GLY A 235 8.08 7.98 -30.06
C GLY A 235 6.65 7.80 -30.59
N LEU A 236 6.18 6.55 -30.67
CA LEU A 236 4.82 6.20 -31.11
C LEU A 236 3.71 6.91 -30.31
N ASP A 237 3.92 7.15 -29.02
CA ASP A 237 2.93 7.85 -28.19
C ASP A 237 2.82 9.34 -28.55
N ARG A 238 3.84 9.93 -29.19
CA ARG A 238 3.74 11.27 -29.79
C ARG A 238 2.85 11.25 -31.01
N LEU A 239 3.05 10.31 -31.94
CA LEU A 239 2.19 10.21 -33.13
C LEU A 239 0.74 9.85 -32.79
N ARG A 240 0.53 9.02 -31.77
CA ARG A 240 -0.81 8.68 -31.24
C ARG A 240 -1.52 9.84 -30.54
N THR A 241 -0.77 10.87 -30.09
CA THR A 241 -1.33 12.07 -29.46
C THR A 241 -1.60 13.23 -30.44
N LEU A 242 -1.16 13.15 -31.71
CA LEU A 242 -1.32 14.21 -32.72
C LEU A 242 -2.66 14.21 -33.48
N GLY A 243 -3.62 13.37 -33.10
CA GLY A 243 -4.95 13.30 -33.73
C GLY A 243 -5.66 11.98 -33.40
N SER A 244 -6.89 11.78 -33.88
CA SER A 244 -7.60 10.52 -33.67
C SER A 244 -6.70 9.34 -34.06
N THR A 245 -6.65 8.31 -33.23
CA THR A 245 -5.80 7.11 -33.41
C THR A 245 -5.91 6.48 -34.79
N LYS A 246 -6.96 6.79 -35.56
CA LYS A 246 -7.21 6.34 -36.93
C LYS A 246 -6.26 6.92 -37.98
N MET A 247 -5.67 8.10 -37.79
CA MET A 247 -4.85 8.78 -38.83
C MET A 247 -3.34 8.68 -38.62
N ALA A 248 -2.86 8.16 -37.48
CA ALA A 248 -1.43 8.03 -37.21
C ALA A 248 -0.72 6.99 -38.13
N GLN A 249 -1.27 5.77 -38.23
CA GLN A 249 -0.68 4.73 -39.09
C GLN A 249 -0.69 5.08 -40.59
N PRO A 250 -1.79 5.62 -41.15
CA PRO A 250 -1.80 6.01 -42.56
C PRO A 250 -0.81 7.11 -42.91
N VAL A 251 -0.55 8.07 -41.99
CA VAL A 251 0.50 9.08 -42.20
C VAL A 251 1.88 8.43 -42.20
N GLN A 252 2.18 7.53 -41.28
CA GLN A 252 3.47 6.83 -41.25
C GLN A 252 3.74 6.02 -42.52
N ARG A 253 2.71 5.39 -43.10
CA ARG A 253 2.83 4.64 -44.37
C ARG A 253 3.06 5.53 -45.59
N ARG A 254 2.71 6.80 -45.52
CA ARG A 254 2.80 7.75 -46.66
C ARG A 254 3.88 8.80 -46.48
N CYS A 255 4.43 8.94 -45.27
CA CYS A 255 5.41 9.95 -44.92
C CYS A 255 6.62 9.36 -44.21
N ILE A 256 7.81 9.75 -44.66
CA ILE A 256 9.04 9.51 -43.91
C ILE A 256 9.04 10.43 -42.70
N THR A 257 9.04 9.85 -41.51
CA THR A 257 8.77 10.60 -40.27
C THR A 257 10.01 10.75 -39.40
N LEU A 258 10.34 11.99 -39.04
CA LEU A 258 11.40 12.37 -38.12
C LEU A 258 10.82 12.85 -36.79
N ASP A 259 11.04 12.09 -35.70
CA ASP A 259 10.86 12.61 -34.33
C ASP A 259 12.08 13.42 -33.92
N THR A 260 11.95 14.72 -34.11
CA THR A 260 12.97 15.70 -33.75
C THR A 260 13.22 15.76 -32.26
N GLY A 261 12.37 15.21 -31.38
CA GLY A 261 12.52 15.28 -29.92
C GLY A 261 12.74 13.93 -29.22
N ALA A 262 13.03 12.85 -29.94
CA ALA A 262 13.14 11.49 -29.38
C ALA A 262 14.38 11.24 -28.49
N ARG A 263 15.35 12.17 -28.46
CA ARG A 263 16.50 12.12 -27.54
C ARG A 263 16.71 13.50 -26.94
N SER A 264 16.64 13.59 -25.62
CA SER A 264 16.82 14.78 -24.78
C SER A 264 18.27 15.31 -24.75
N GLN A 265 18.96 15.26 -25.89
CA GLN A 265 20.24 15.94 -26.11
C GLN A 265 20.05 16.86 -27.31
N TYR A 266 19.13 17.83 -27.18
CA TYR A 266 19.32 19.09 -27.87
C TYR A 266 20.47 19.78 -27.17
N ASP A 267 21.67 19.49 -27.65
CA ASP A 267 22.82 20.31 -27.35
C ASP A 267 22.50 21.75 -27.78
N ALA A 268 22.68 22.72 -26.88
CA ALA A 268 22.49 24.13 -27.20
C ALA A 268 23.36 24.55 -28.39
N THR A 269 24.52 23.90 -28.60
CA THR A 269 25.32 24.09 -29.82
C THR A 269 24.72 23.44 -31.06
N ALA A 270 23.91 22.37 -30.96
CA ALA A 270 23.14 21.87 -32.09
C ALA A 270 22.02 22.84 -32.47
N LEU A 271 21.28 23.40 -31.50
CA LEU A 271 20.27 24.44 -31.78
C LEU A 271 20.91 25.72 -32.35
N GLN A 272 22.08 26.13 -31.84
CA GLN A 272 22.84 27.26 -32.35
C GLN A 272 23.38 26.98 -33.76
N ARG A 273 23.98 25.82 -34.03
CA ARG A 273 24.41 25.40 -35.38
C ARG A 273 23.25 25.27 -36.36
N VAL A 274 22.12 24.76 -35.91
CA VAL A 274 20.88 24.66 -36.67
C VAL A 274 20.35 26.07 -36.95
N THR A 275 20.31 26.96 -35.95
CA THR A 275 19.92 28.37 -36.10
C THR A 275 20.88 29.14 -37.01
N ASP A 276 22.20 28.90 -36.91
CA ASP A 276 23.24 29.55 -37.71
C ASP A 276 23.28 28.98 -39.15
N ALA A 277 23.03 27.68 -39.33
CA ALA A 277 22.80 27.06 -40.63
C ALA A 277 21.49 27.53 -41.27
N TYR A 278 20.45 27.83 -40.49
CA TYR A 278 19.18 28.38 -40.99
C TYR A 278 19.20 29.90 -41.21
N ARG A 279 20.13 30.61 -40.56
CA ARG A 279 20.48 32.01 -40.86
C ARG A 279 21.24 32.16 -42.17
N TRP A 280 21.65 31.06 -42.78
CA TRP A 280 22.24 31.08 -44.10
C TRP A 280 21.27 31.71 -45.11
N HIS A 281 21.75 32.77 -45.76
CA HIS A 281 21.10 33.44 -46.87
C HIS A 281 21.71 32.87 -48.16
N PRO A 282 21.01 31.98 -48.87
CA PRO A 282 21.45 31.56 -50.20
C PRO A 282 21.45 32.78 -51.10
N GLN A 283 22.57 33.03 -51.74
CA GLN A 283 22.57 33.84 -52.94
C GLN A 283 22.00 32.99 -54.09
N ALA A 284 21.57 33.60 -55.20
CA ALA A 284 21.08 32.85 -56.36
C ALA A 284 22.11 31.83 -56.89
N ALA A 285 23.40 32.06 -56.60
CA ALA A 285 24.54 31.19 -56.90
C ALA A 285 24.54 29.85 -56.12
N ASP A 286 23.89 29.77 -54.95
CA ASP A 286 23.96 28.60 -54.07
C ASP A 286 22.76 27.64 -54.22
N ARG A 287 22.01 27.75 -55.32
CA ARG A 287 20.85 26.91 -55.63
C ARG A 287 21.29 25.62 -56.34
N LEU A 288 20.55 24.53 -56.15
CA LEU A 288 20.76 23.34 -56.96
C LEU A 288 20.46 23.66 -58.43
N PRO A 289 21.37 23.40 -59.39
CA PRO A 289 21.10 23.59 -60.81
C PRO A 289 20.18 22.48 -61.29
N LEU A 290 18.87 22.72 -61.22
CA LEU A 290 17.85 21.69 -61.50
C LEU A 290 17.74 21.42 -62.99
N ASP A 291 17.70 22.46 -63.81
CA ASP A 291 17.23 22.38 -65.20
C ASP A 291 18.05 21.40 -66.08
N ASP A 292 19.28 21.09 -65.68
CA ASP A 292 20.24 20.30 -66.45
C ASP A 292 20.60 18.93 -65.84
N LEU A 293 19.99 18.51 -64.71
CA LEU A 293 20.31 17.20 -64.10
C LEU A 293 19.71 16.04 -64.91
N PRO A 294 20.53 15.17 -65.55
CA PRO A 294 20.02 14.07 -66.36
C PRO A 294 19.60 12.92 -65.45
N ILE A 295 18.32 12.84 -65.13
CA ILE A 295 17.81 11.78 -64.25
C ILE A 295 17.41 10.55 -65.09
N PRO A 296 17.97 9.35 -64.83
CA PRO A 296 17.69 8.17 -65.64
C PRO A 296 16.21 7.80 -65.60
N ASP A 297 15.59 7.55 -66.76
CA ASP A 297 14.20 7.06 -66.89
C ASP A 297 14.01 5.66 -66.27
N SER A 298 15.08 4.85 -66.28
CA SER A 298 15.17 3.55 -65.62
C SER A 298 16.58 3.33 -65.07
N CYS A 299 16.73 2.39 -64.13
CA CYS A 299 18.04 1.85 -63.77
C CYS A 299 18.12 0.40 -64.26
N ASP A 300 19.27 0.00 -64.82
CA ASP A 300 19.51 -1.35 -65.34
C ASP A 300 19.52 -2.43 -64.23
N GLU A 301 19.66 -2.00 -62.98
CA GLU A 301 19.73 -2.84 -61.78
C GLU A 301 18.44 -2.68 -60.96
N ASP A 302 17.96 -3.76 -60.34
CA ASP A 302 16.73 -3.78 -59.55
C ASP A 302 16.92 -3.08 -58.19
N LEU A 303 16.95 -1.75 -58.21
CA LEU A 303 17.06 -0.88 -57.02
C LEU A 303 15.93 -1.19 -56.02
N ALA A 304 14.74 -1.53 -56.51
CA ALA A 304 13.60 -1.87 -55.66
C ALA A 304 13.85 -3.17 -54.87
N ALA A 305 14.44 -4.20 -55.49
CA ALA A 305 14.85 -5.42 -54.79
C ALA A 305 15.89 -5.13 -53.71
N MET A 306 16.88 -4.27 -53.99
CA MET A 306 17.91 -3.89 -53.01
C MET A 306 17.34 -3.11 -51.82
N LEU A 307 16.48 -2.13 -52.08
CA LEU A 307 15.78 -1.37 -51.05
C LEU A 307 14.91 -2.28 -50.18
N ASN A 308 14.18 -3.22 -50.80
CA ASN A 308 13.39 -4.21 -50.07
C ASN A 308 14.26 -5.13 -49.21
N GLN A 309 15.39 -5.62 -49.73
CA GLN A 309 16.30 -6.46 -48.97
C GLN A 309 16.79 -5.72 -47.71
N HIS A 310 17.31 -4.51 -47.87
CA HIS A 310 17.80 -3.72 -46.74
C HIS A 310 16.68 -3.36 -45.74
N ALA A 311 15.45 -3.12 -46.22
CA ALA A 311 14.30 -2.90 -45.35
C ALA A 311 14.03 -4.10 -44.44
N HIS A 312 14.00 -5.33 -44.97
CA HIS A 312 13.76 -6.55 -44.20
C HIS A 312 14.89 -6.88 -43.22
N GLU A 313 16.12 -6.50 -43.55
CA GLU A 313 17.29 -6.65 -42.67
C GLU A 313 17.28 -5.65 -41.51
N ALA A 314 16.86 -4.41 -41.76
CA ALA A 314 17.01 -3.28 -40.83
C ALA A 314 15.79 -3.00 -39.96
N LEU A 315 14.60 -3.18 -40.51
CA LEU A 315 13.36 -2.80 -39.85
C LEU A 315 12.89 -3.93 -38.91
N THR A 316 12.21 -3.52 -37.85
CA THR A 316 11.43 -4.43 -37.01
C THR A 316 10.09 -4.76 -37.70
N GLU A 317 9.29 -5.64 -37.10
CA GLU A 317 7.92 -5.90 -37.58
C GLU A 317 7.09 -4.61 -37.64
N THR A 318 7.13 -3.80 -36.59
CA THR A 318 6.47 -2.48 -36.55
C THR A 318 7.02 -1.51 -37.59
N GLY A 319 8.33 -1.53 -37.83
CA GLY A 319 8.96 -0.73 -38.90
C GLY A 319 8.51 -1.16 -40.29
N LEU A 320 8.36 -2.46 -40.54
CA LEU A 320 7.88 -3.00 -41.81
C LEU A 320 6.40 -2.66 -42.05
N GLU A 321 5.55 -2.69 -41.02
CA GLU A 321 4.13 -2.30 -41.12
C GLU A 321 3.89 -0.83 -41.51
N THR A 322 4.88 0.02 -41.21
CA THR A 322 4.86 1.46 -41.44
C THR A 322 5.79 1.90 -42.58
N PHE A 323 6.54 0.96 -43.17
CA PHE A 323 7.42 1.21 -44.29
C PHE A 323 6.60 1.67 -45.51
N PRO A 324 6.95 2.80 -46.17
CA PRO A 324 6.24 3.25 -47.38
C PRO A 324 6.39 2.31 -48.57
N GLY A 325 7.34 1.36 -48.50
CA GLY A 325 7.63 0.39 -49.55
C GLY A 325 8.80 0.81 -50.45
N ALA A 326 9.49 -0.16 -51.05
CA ALA A 326 10.64 0.12 -51.93
C ALA A 326 10.26 0.97 -53.15
N HIS A 327 9.07 0.75 -53.72
CA HIS A 327 8.52 1.53 -54.83
C HIS A 327 8.39 3.04 -54.54
N ALA A 328 8.25 3.43 -53.27
CA ALA A 328 8.21 4.84 -52.86
C ALA A 328 9.61 5.45 -52.66
N LEU A 329 10.63 4.63 -52.40
CA LEU A 329 12.02 5.05 -52.23
C LEU A 329 12.85 4.93 -53.53
N GLU A 330 12.43 4.10 -54.47
CA GLU A 330 13.10 3.88 -55.75
C GLU A 330 13.27 5.18 -56.57
N PRO A 331 12.26 6.06 -56.72
CA PRO A 331 12.46 7.35 -57.40
C PRO A 331 13.51 8.22 -56.71
N LEU A 332 13.58 8.18 -55.38
CA LEU A 332 14.59 8.92 -54.61
C LEU A 332 15.98 8.34 -54.84
N ALA A 333 16.12 7.01 -54.96
CA ALA A 333 17.38 6.35 -55.30
C ALA A 333 17.84 6.64 -56.73
N ARG A 334 16.91 6.72 -57.70
CA ARG A 334 17.19 7.15 -59.07
C ARG A 334 17.75 8.57 -59.11
N VAL A 335 17.13 9.49 -58.39
CA VAL A 335 17.67 10.85 -58.24
C VAL A 335 19.01 10.82 -57.51
N ARG A 336 19.14 10.02 -56.45
CA ARG A 336 20.40 9.92 -55.71
C ARG A 336 21.56 9.53 -56.63
N ARG A 337 21.32 8.67 -57.63
CA ARG A 337 22.33 8.26 -58.63
C ARG A 337 22.90 9.45 -59.42
N THR A 338 22.11 10.46 -59.73
CA THR A 338 22.58 11.67 -60.46
C THR A 338 23.33 12.66 -59.59
N LEU A 339 23.13 12.59 -58.27
CA LEU A 339 23.85 13.40 -57.32
C LEU A 339 25.22 12.79 -56.99
N LEU A 340 25.42 11.50 -57.25
CA LEU A 340 26.70 10.82 -57.08
C LEU A 340 27.65 11.06 -58.26
N PRO A 341 28.97 10.87 -58.07
CA PRO A 341 29.94 10.84 -59.16
C PRO A 341 29.55 9.86 -60.28
N ASP A 342 29.92 10.15 -61.53
CA ASP A 342 29.52 9.35 -62.70
C ASP A 342 29.95 7.88 -62.61
N ASP A 343 31.08 7.61 -61.94
CA ASP A 343 31.65 6.27 -61.71
C ASP A 343 31.04 5.53 -60.51
N ALA A 344 30.12 6.15 -59.77
CA ALA A 344 29.46 5.52 -58.63
C ALA A 344 28.55 4.35 -59.09
N PRO A 345 28.63 3.17 -58.45
CA PRO A 345 27.78 2.04 -58.84
C PRO A 345 26.33 2.29 -58.40
N ALA A 346 25.31 1.91 -59.19
CA ALA A 346 23.91 2.17 -58.82
C ALA A 346 23.43 1.50 -57.51
N PRO A 347 23.99 0.35 -57.05
CA PRO A 347 23.75 -0.17 -55.71
C PRO A 347 24.07 0.83 -54.60
N LEU A 348 25.04 1.72 -54.81
CA LEU A 348 25.38 2.76 -53.83
C LEU A 348 24.24 3.75 -53.65
N ALA A 349 23.50 4.09 -54.71
CA ALA A 349 22.39 5.03 -54.63
C ALA A 349 21.21 4.46 -53.84
N ALA A 350 20.84 3.19 -54.08
CA ALA A 350 19.82 2.50 -53.28
C ALA A 350 20.24 2.41 -51.81
N ALA A 351 21.50 2.05 -51.59
CA ALA A 351 22.02 1.86 -50.27
C ALA A 351 22.03 3.22 -49.50
N LEU A 352 22.60 4.30 -50.05
CA LEU A 352 22.60 5.62 -49.38
C LEU A 352 21.18 6.12 -49.09
N THR A 353 20.24 5.94 -50.04
CA THR A 353 18.83 6.29 -49.84
C THR A 353 18.23 5.53 -48.66
N MET A 354 18.54 4.23 -48.54
CA MET A 354 18.10 3.43 -47.40
C MET A 354 18.79 3.85 -46.09
N ALA A 355 20.07 4.23 -46.15
CA ALA A 355 20.83 4.75 -45.02
C ALA A 355 20.13 5.97 -44.40
N ASP A 356 19.74 6.92 -45.25
CA ASP A 356 19.03 8.12 -44.82
C ASP A 356 17.65 7.78 -44.28
N TYR A 357 16.91 6.91 -44.98
CA TYR A 357 15.57 6.49 -44.53
C TYR A 357 15.65 5.89 -43.13
N LEU A 358 16.63 5.01 -42.89
CA LEU A 358 16.81 4.35 -41.60
C LEU A 358 17.34 5.31 -40.54
N THR A 359 18.23 6.23 -40.90
CA THR A 359 18.70 7.30 -40.00
C THR A 359 17.55 8.17 -39.50
N VAL A 360 16.60 8.50 -40.39
CA VAL A 360 15.38 9.23 -40.03
C VAL A 360 14.46 8.34 -39.19
N THR A 361 14.20 7.12 -39.63
CA THR A 361 13.26 6.18 -38.98
C THR A 361 13.74 5.74 -37.59
N GLU A 362 15.04 5.72 -37.33
CA GLU A 362 15.63 5.44 -36.01
C GLU A 362 15.31 6.54 -34.96
N SER A 363 14.75 7.67 -35.38
CA SER A 363 14.11 8.60 -34.45
C SER A 363 12.84 8.03 -33.81
N LEU A 364 12.20 7.06 -34.45
CA LEU A 364 11.02 6.37 -33.93
C LEU A 364 11.46 5.12 -33.16
N PRO A 365 11.14 5.02 -31.85
CA PRO A 365 11.42 3.83 -31.06
C PRO A 365 10.83 2.58 -31.71
N GLU A 366 11.58 1.49 -31.64
CA GLU A 366 11.14 0.15 -32.07
C GLU A 366 10.86 -0.01 -33.57
N HIS A 367 11.13 0.99 -34.44
CA HIS A 367 10.93 0.85 -35.89
C HIS A 367 12.17 0.30 -36.60
N VAL A 368 13.36 0.65 -36.10
CA VAL A 368 14.65 0.17 -36.61
C VAL A 368 15.29 -0.73 -35.56
N ARG A 369 15.94 -1.80 -35.99
CA ARG A 369 16.72 -2.66 -35.11
C ARG A 369 17.90 -1.86 -34.50
N PRO A 370 18.26 -2.10 -33.22
CA PRO A 370 19.37 -1.39 -32.58
C PRO A 370 20.71 -1.54 -33.32
N GLY A 371 21.64 -0.60 -33.08
CA GLY A 371 22.97 -0.60 -33.70
C GLY A 371 23.04 -0.18 -35.17
N TRP A 372 21.89 0.14 -35.79
CA TRP A 372 21.85 0.52 -37.20
C TRP A 372 22.54 1.86 -37.49
N SER A 373 22.41 2.86 -36.62
CA SER A 373 23.05 4.18 -36.79
C SER A 373 24.58 4.12 -36.78
N ASP A 374 25.16 3.31 -35.89
CA ASP A 374 26.61 3.06 -35.86
C ASP A 374 27.08 2.35 -37.13
N GLY A 375 26.28 1.39 -37.61
CA GLY A 375 26.52 0.71 -38.89
C GLY A 375 26.48 1.66 -40.08
N VAL A 376 25.52 2.59 -40.13
CA VAL A 376 25.43 3.62 -41.18
C VAL A 376 26.60 4.60 -41.11
N ALA A 377 26.98 5.05 -39.92
CA ALA A 377 28.12 5.96 -39.74
C ALA A 377 29.44 5.31 -40.20
N LEU A 378 29.69 4.07 -39.77
CA LEU A 378 30.87 3.30 -40.19
C LEU A 378 30.87 3.07 -41.70
N TRP A 379 29.71 2.75 -42.27
CA TRP A 379 29.55 2.54 -43.69
C TRP A 379 29.82 3.82 -44.50
N CYS A 380 29.24 4.96 -44.12
CA CYS A 380 29.50 6.25 -44.77
C CYS A 380 30.99 6.64 -44.68
N GLN A 381 31.64 6.38 -43.54
CA GLN A 381 33.07 6.62 -43.35
C GLN A 381 33.91 5.75 -44.30
N GLN A 382 33.58 4.46 -44.41
CA GLN A 382 34.31 3.52 -45.27
C GLN A 382 34.09 3.79 -46.76
N MET A 383 32.86 4.13 -47.18
CA MET A 383 32.55 4.56 -48.55
C MET A 383 33.31 5.82 -48.97
N SER A 384 33.53 6.75 -48.03
CA SER A 384 34.31 7.97 -48.28
C SER A 384 35.80 7.66 -48.46
N SER A 385 36.30 6.57 -47.89
CA SER A 385 37.71 6.16 -47.94
C SER A 385 38.09 5.23 -49.09
N ALA A 386 37.12 4.49 -49.65
CA ALA A 386 37.33 3.54 -50.74
C ALA A 386 36.07 3.48 -51.64
N PRO A 387 35.89 4.43 -52.57
CA PRO A 387 34.75 4.42 -53.49
C PRO A 387 34.80 3.21 -54.45
N GLY A 388 33.63 2.63 -54.77
CA GLY A 388 33.49 1.52 -55.71
C GLY A 388 32.81 0.25 -55.13
N VAL A 389 32.53 -0.73 -55.99
CA VAL A 389 31.76 -1.96 -55.65
C VAL A 389 32.42 -2.80 -54.55
N ALA A 390 33.75 -2.95 -54.58
CA ALA A 390 34.49 -3.68 -53.55
C ALA A 390 34.51 -2.96 -52.19
N GLY A 391 34.62 -1.63 -52.20
CA GLY A 391 34.51 -0.80 -51.00
C GLY A 391 33.11 -0.85 -50.40
N LEU A 392 32.08 -0.83 -51.24
CA LEU A 392 30.68 -1.01 -50.85
C LEU A 392 30.43 -2.35 -50.17
N ALA A 393 30.90 -3.46 -50.76
CA ALA A 393 30.74 -4.80 -50.18
C ALA A 393 31.44 -4.93 -48.80
N HIS A 394 32.66 -4.41 -48.69
CA HIS A 394 33.40 -4.41 -47.42
C HIS A 394 32.71 -3.57 -46.35
N ALA A 395 32.18 -2.42 -46.74
CA ALA A 395 31.56 -1.50 -45.81
C ALA A 395 30.19 -1.97 -45.32
N LEU A 396 29.39 -2.59 -46.20
CA LEU A 396 28.14 -3.26 -45.81
C LEU A 396 28.40 -4.43 -44.85
N THR A 397 29.49 -5.20 -45.07
CA THR A 397 29.87 -6.31 -44.19
C THR A 397 30.34 -5.82 -42.83
N SER A 398 31.16 -4.78 -42.78
CA SER A 398 31.65 -4.16 -41.54
C SER A 398 30.51 -3.57 -40.72
N ALA A 399 29.57 -2.88 -41.39
CA ALA A 399 28.36 -2.37 -40.77
C ALA A 399 27.47 -3.50 -40.22
N ALA A 400 27.34 -4.63 -40.93
CA ALA A 400 26.61 -5.80 -40.44
C ALA A 400 27.21 -6.38 -39.15
N GLN A 401 28.54 -6.49 -39.08
CA GLN A 401 29.24 -6.99 -37.89
C GLN A 401 29.13 -6.04 -36.70
N ALA A 402 29.24 -4.72 -36.93
CA ALA A 402 29.04 -3.70 -35.90
C ALA A 402 27.62 -3.75 -35.33
N ARG A 403 26.61 -3.89 -36.20
CA ARG A 403 25.20 -4.06 -35.81
C ARG A 403 25.00 -5.29 -34.92
N GLU A 404 25.55 -6.43 -35.30
CA GLU A 404 25.43 -7.67 -34.51
C GLU A 404 26.14 -7.58 -33.15
N ALA A 405 27.21 -6.81 -33.05
CA ALA A 405 27.89 -6.53 -31.78
C ALA A 405 27.03 -5.63 -30.87
N THR A 406 26.49 -4.53 -31.40
CA THR A 406 25.61 -3.61 -30.64
C THR A 406 24.31 -4.30 -30.22
N ASP A 407 23.68 -5.10 -31.09
CA ASP A 407 22.49 -5.88 -30.74
C ASP A 407 22.74 -6.89 -29.62
N ARG A 408 23.94 -7.48 -29.55
CA ARG A 408 24.33 -8.35 -28.44
C ARG A 408 24.54 -7.56 -27.15
N ALA A 409 25.19 -6.40 -27.23
CA ALA A 409 25.40 -5.50 -26.09
C ALA A 409 24.07 -4.98 -25.53
N ASP A 410 23.14 -4.56 -26.40
CA ASP A 410 21.81 -4.08 -26.01
C ASP A 410 20.95 -5.19 -25.41
N ARG A 411 20.99 -6.41 -25.96
CA ARG A 411 20.32 -7.56 -25.34
C ARG A 411 20.88 -7.85 -23.95
N ALA A 412 22.20 -7.80 -23.76
CA ALA A 412 22.83 -7.96 -22.46
C ALA A 412 22.42 -6.82 -21.50
N ALA A 413 22.41 -5.57 -21.96
CA ALA A 413 21.99 -4.40 -21.17
C ALA A 413 20.50 -4.46 -20.78
N ARG A 414 19.62 -4.95 -21.66
CA ARG A 414 18.19 -5.16 -21.34
C ARG A 414 18.00 -6.22 -20.25
N VAL A 415 18.72 -7.34 -20.34
CA VAL A 415 18.71 -8.37 -19.29
C VAL A 415 19.23 -7.80 -17.97
N GLN A 416 20.28 -6.98 -18.01
CA GLN A 416 20.85 -6.33 -16.83
C GLN A 416 19.92 -5.26 -16.22
N THR A 417 19.21 -4.50 -17.06
CA THR A 417 18.25 -3.49 -16.62
C THR A 417 16.97 -4.13 -16.06
N ALA A 418 16.50 -5.22 -16.66
CA ALA A 418 15.37 -5.98 -16.15
C ALA A 418 15.68 -6.60 -14.78
N THR A 419 16.86 -7.21 -14.63
CA THR A 419 17.30 -7.75 -13.33
C THR A 419 17.51 -6.67 -12.26
N ALA A 420 18.02 -5.48 -12.63
CA ALA A 420 18.11 -4.34 -11.73
C ALA A 420 16.72 -3.77 -11.34
N GLY A 421 15.77 -3.72 -12.28
CA GLY A 421 14.39 -3.32 -12.03
C GLY A 421 13.64 -4.29 -11.10
N ASP A 422 13.86 -5.60 -11.27
CA ASP A 422 13.32 -6.64 -10.39
C ASP A 422 13.92 -6.57 -8.98
N ALA A 423 15.22 -6.26 -8.87
CA ALA A 423 15.87 -6.04 -7.58
C ALA A 423 15.32 -4.80 -6.87
N LEU A 424 15.12 -3.69 -7.60
CA LEU A 424 14.51 -2.47 -7.07
C LEU A 424 13.07 -2.69 -6.61
N THR A 425 12.26 -3.40 -7.40
CA THR A 425 10.87 -3.72 -7.08
C THR A 425 10.78 -4.57 -5.81
N ARG A 426 11.66 -5.58 -5.67
CA ARG A 426 11.75 -6.38 -4.44
C ARG A 426 12.15 -5.54 -3.24
N ALA A 427 13.20 -4.73 -3.35
CA ALA A 427 13.66 -3.89 -2.23
C ALA A 427 12.61 -2.85 -1.80
N ALA A 428 11.86 -2.29 -2.75
CA ALA A 428 10.75 -1.37 -2.46
C ALA A 428 9.60 -2.09 -1.75
N ALA A 429 9.25 -3.31 -2.17
CA ALA A 429 8.24 -4.13 -1.53
C ALA A 429 8.65 -4.55 -0.10
N GLU A 430 9.92 -4.88 0.11
CA GLU A 430 10.48 -5.21 1.43
C GLU A 430 10.38 -4.02 2.39
N LEU A 431 10.86 -2.83 2.00
CA LEU A 431 10.77 -1.63 2.84
C LEU A 431 9.31 -1.24 3.13
N ALA A 432 8.43 -1.35 2.14
CA ALA A 432 7.00 -1.13 2.31
C ALA A 432 6.39 -2.14 3.31
N ALA A 433 6.77 -3.42 3.22
CA ALA A 433 6.32 -4.46 4.14
C ALA A 433 6.84 -4.27 5.57
N GLU A 434 8.09 -3.84 5.74
CA GLU A 434 8.67 -3.47 7.04
C GLU A 434 7.90 -2.31 7.69
N CYS A 435 7.66 -1.23 6.93
CA CYS A 435 6.90 -0.08 7.39
C CYS A 435 5.46 -0.45 7.77
N LYS A 436 4.80 -1.30 6.96
CA LYS A 436 3.45 -1.79 7.24
C LYS A 436 3.40 -2.63 8.51
N THR A 437 4.32 -3.59 8.67
CA THR A 437 4.39 -4.44 9.85
C THR A 437 4.60 -3.61 11.12
N ALA A 438 5.54 -2.67 11.10
CA ALA A 438 5.79 -1.76 12.22
C ALA A 438 4.56 -0.89 12.54
N ARG A 439 3.89 -0.35 11.51
CA ARG A 439 2.64 0.41 11.64
C ARG A 439 1.54 -0.41 12.29
N ASP A 440 1.35 -1.66 11.85
CA ASP A 440 0.30 -2.55 12.34
C ASP A 440 0.59 -3.04 13.78
N HIS A 441 1.87 -3.12 14.19
CA HIS A 441 2.28 -3.35 15.58
C HIS A 441 1.97 -2.17 16.52
N LEU A 442 1.83 -0.97 15.98
CA LEU A 442 1.47 0.24 16.72
C LEU A 442 -0.04 0.53 16.73
N ASP A 443 -0.87 -0.37 16.22
CA ASP A 443 -2.32 -0.18 16.24
C ASP A 443 -2.85 -0.13 17.69
N GLY A 444 -3.69 0.86 17.99
CA GLY A 444 -4.17 1.15 19.34
C GLY A 444 -4.92 -0.03 19.99
N ARG A 445 -5.54 -0.89 19.18
CA ARG A 445 -6.19 -2.14 19.64
C ARG A 445 -5.19 -3.16 20.21
N ARG A 446 -3.93 -3.12 19.76
CA ARG A 446 -2.84 -4.00 20.21
C ARG A 446 -2.03 -3.42 21.36
N LEU A 447 -2.24 -2.13 21.70
CA LEU A 447 -1.53 -1.41 22.75
C LEU A 447 -2.41 -1.26 24.01
N ILE A 448 -2.90 -2.39 24.52
CA ILE A 448 -3.96 -2.43 25.55
C ILE A 448 -3.52 -1.73 26.84
N ARG A 449 -2.25 -1.87 27.23
CA ARG A 449 -1.69 -1.31 28.49
C ARG A 449 -0.73 -0.15 28.30
N ALA A 450 -0.66 0.42 27.10
CA ALA A 450 0.15 1.61 26.87
C ALA A 450 -0.41 2.82 27.63
N THR A 451 0.48 3.66 28.14
CA THR A 451 0.15 4.98 28.71
C THR A 451 -0.38 5.94 27.64
N ASP A 452 -1.07 7.00 28.04
CA ASP A 452 -1.62 7.97 27.08
C ASP A 452 -0.52 8.66 26.25
N THR A 453 0.64 8.96 26.86
CA THR A 453 1.82 9.46 26.14
C THR A 453 2.35 8.46 25.10
N GLN A 454 2.44 7.17 25.45
CA GLN A 454 2.84 6.12 24.51
C GLN A 454 1.82 5.93 23.38
N ARG A 455 0.52 6.09 23.65
CA ARG A 455 -0.53 6.01 22.61
C ARG A 455 -0.45 7.18 21.63
N VAL A 456 -0.18 8.39 22.12
CA VAL A 456 0.04 9.57 21.27
C VAL A 456 1.30 9.38 20.42
N GLN A 457 2.39 8.91 21.01
CA GLN A 457 3.63 8.62 20.29
C GLN A 457 3.42 7.52 19.22
N ALA A 458 2.70 6.45 19.56
CA ALA A 458 2.34 5.39 18.62
C ALA A 458 1.51 5.92 17.46
N ALA A 459 0.51 6.78 17.70
CA ALA A 459 -0.29 7.38 16.65
C ALA A 459 0.54 8.25 15.69
N GLY A 460 1.49 9.03 16.21
CA GLY A 460 2.42 9.83 15.42
C GLY A 460 3.32 8.97 14.53
N LEU A 461 3.96 7.95 15.10
CA LEU A 461 4.80 7.00 14.36
C LEU A 461 3.99 6.22 13.32
N ARG A 462 2.75 5.84 13.64
CA ARG A 462 1.86 5.11 12.72
C ARG A 462 1.52 5.93 11.48
N ARG A 463 1.30 7.24 11.63
CA ARG A 463 1.07 8.15 10.50
C ARG A 463 2.32 8.28 9.64
N LEU A 464 3.50 8.51 10.26
CA LEU A 464 4.77 8.63 9.55
C LEU A 464 5.14 7.35 8.78
N LEU A 465 5.06 6.19 9.42
CA LEU A 465 5.30 4.89 8.78
C LEU A 465 4.27 4.59 7.69
N GLY A 466 3.02 5.07 7.83
CA GLY A 466 2.03 5.01 6.76
C GLY A 466 2.44 5.81 5.53
N THR A 467 2.89 7.06 5.72
CA THR A 467 3.39 7.90 4.62
C THR A 467 4.63 7.30 3.96
N LEU A 468 5.55 6.74 4.74
CA LEU A 468 6.75 6.07 4.22
C LEU A 468 6.42 4.77 3.48
N HIS A 469 5.46 3.97 3.98
CA HIS A 469 4.93 2.80 3.27
C HIS A 469 4.39 3.17 1.88
N ASP A 470 3.52 4.18 1.82
CA ASP A 470 2.92 4.62 0.55
C ASP A 470 3.95 5.23 -0.40
N SER A 471 5.02 5.83 0.15
CA SER A 471 6.12 6.39 -0.64
C SER A 471 7.03 5.31 -1.19
N ALA A 472 7.40 4.31 -0.37
CA ALA A 472 8.19 3.15 -0.79
C ALA A 472 7.46 2.34 -1.87
N ALA A 473 6.15 2.12 -1.72
CA ALA A 473 5.33 1.43 -2.72
C ALA A 473 5.23 2.15 -4.08
N ARG A 474 5.50 3.45 -4.13
CA ARG A 474 5.45 4.30 -5.34
C ARG A 474 6.83 4.69 -5.86
N THR A 475 7.90 4.16 -5.29
CA THR A 475 9.26 4.53 -5.67
C THR A 475 9.73 3.72 -6.88
N HIS A 476 10.31 4.42 -7.85
CA HIS A 476 10.78 3.82 -9.11
C HIS A 476 12.29 4.04 -9.37
N THR A 477 13.04 4.52 -8.37
CA THR A 477 14.51 4.70 -8.50
C THR A 477 15.24 4.20 -7.26
N ALA A 478 16.46 3.68 -7.44
CA ALA A 478 17.28 3.16 -6.34
C ALA A 478 17.70 4.24 -5.34
N VAL A 479 18.10 5.42 -5.83
CA VAL A 479 18.51 6.56 -4.98
C VAL A 479 17.36 7.01 -4.08
N ALA A 480 16.15 7.19 -4.64
CA ALA A 480 15.00 7.59 -3.83
C ALA A 480 14.58 6.51 -2.83
N LEU A 481 14.79 5.22 -3.15
CA LEU A 481 14.52 4.13 -2.23
C LEU A 481 15.52 4.10 -1.06
N GLU A 482 16.79 4.40 -1.33
CA GLU A 482 17.83 4.52 -0.32
C GLU A 482 17.58 5.72 0.61
N ASP A 483 17.25 6.88 0.04
CA ASP A 483 16.82 8.06 0.82
C ASP A 483 15.59 7.76 1.69
N LEU A 484 14.62 7.01 1.16
CA LEU A 484 13.44 6.59 1.92
C LEU A 484 13.81 5.61 3.04
N ARG A 485 14.77 4.71 2.80
CA ARG A 485 15.26 3.76 3.80
C ARG A 485 15.98 4.49 4.94
N ASP A 486 16.81 5.48 4.62
CA ASP A 486 17.48 6.32 5.61
C ASP A 486 16.49 7.10 6.46
N ARG A 487 15.44 7.65 5.84
CA ARG A 487 14.35 8.33 6.55
C ARG A 487 13.48 7.38 7.37
N ALA A 488 13.26 6.14 6.92
CA ALA A 488 12.43 5.17 7.61
C ALA A 488 13.13 4.51 8.80
N THR A 489 14.44 4.28 8.69
CA THR A 489 15.26 3.61 9.71
C THR A 489 15.08 4.14 11.13
N PRO A 490 15.17 5.45 11.42
CA PRO A 490 14.97 5.96 12.78
C PRO A 490 13.55 5.67 13.28
N HIS A 491 12.53 5.84 12.45
CA HIS A 491 11.14 5.61 12.84
C HIS A 491 10.81 4.13 13.05
N LEU A 492 11.42 3.23 12.27
CA LEU A 492 11.32 1.78 12.49
C LEU A 492 11.96 1.38 13.82
N ARG A 493 13.12 1.96 14.17
CA ARG A 493 13.77 1.75 15.47
C ARG A 493 12.92 2.28 16.61
N ASP A 494 12.36 3.49 16.48
CA ASP A 494 11.47 4.07 17.49
C ASP A 494 10.20 3.23 17.69
N ALA A 495 9.61 2.72 16.60
CA ALA A 495 8.45 1.84 16.67
C ALA A 495 8.76 0.52 17.38
N ALA A 496 9.91 -0.10 17.08
CA ALA A 496 10.38 -1.30 17.75
C ALA A 496 10.63 -1.07 19.25
N ALA A 497 11.31 0.03 19.59
CA ALA A 497 11.58 0.42 20.98
C ALA A 497 10.28 0.66 21.77
N LEU A 498 9.32 1.38 21.18
CA LEU A 498 8.03 1.63 21.79
C LEU A 498 7.24 0.32 22.01
N ARG A 499 7.24 -0.58 21.02
CA ARG A 499 6.56 -1.88 21.19
C ARG A 499 7.21 -2.73 22.27
N ALA A 500 8.54 -2.75 22.35
CA ALA A 500 9.27 -3.44 23.40
C ALA A 500 8.93 -2.88 24.79
N ALA A 501 8.85 -1.55 24.94
CA ALA A 501 8.48 -0.90 26.20
C ALA A 501 7.04 -1.26 26.63
N VAL A 502 6.08 -1.27 25.70
CA VAL A 502 4.71 -1.69 25.99
C VAL A 502 4.65 -3.18 26.34
N ALA A 503 5.35 -4.05 25.60
CA ALA A 503 5.39 -5.48 25.88
C ALA A 503 5.99 -5.78 27.27
N HIS A 504 7.04 -5.05 27.67
CA HIS A 504 7.62 -5.14 29.01
C HIS A 504 6.60 -4.73 30.08
N THR A 505 5.83 -3.66 29.85
CA THR A 505 4.76 -3.22 30.76
C THR A 505 3.63 -4.26 30.86
N GLU A 506 3.27 -4.89 29.74
CA GLU A 506 2.30 -5.99 29.69
C GLU A 506 2.79 -7.22 30.45
N GLN A 507 4.06 -7.59 30.29
CA GLN A 507 4.68 -8.69 31.04
C GLN A 507 4.71 -8.42 32.55
N GLN A 508 5.10 -7.20 32.96
CA GLN A 508 5.08 -6.82 34.37
C GLN A 508 3.65 -6.86 34.96
N ALA A 509 2.65 -6.41 34.20
CA ALA A 509 1.27 -6.47 34.63
C ALA A 509 0.73 -7.91 34.71
N ALA A 510 1.11 -8.78 33.76
CA ALA A 510 0.78 -10.20 33.79
C ALA A 510 1.46 -10.91 34.97
N ALA A 511 2.72 -10.60 35.25
CA ALA A 511 3.46 -11.12 36.40
C ALA A 511 2.82 -10.68 37.73
N ARG A 512 2.43 -9.41 37.86
CA ARG A 512 1.67 -8.91 39.04
C ARG A 512 0.34 -9.63 39.19
N LYS A 513 -0.44 -9.80 38.11
CA LYS A 513 -1.71 -10.52 38.15
C LYS A 513 -1.53 -12.00 38.51
N ALA A 514 -0.45 -12.64 38.03
CA ALA A 514 -0.11 -14.01 38.38
C ALA A 514 0.28 -14.12 39.86
N ALA A 515 1.10 -13.18 40.37
CA ALA A 515 1.44 -13.10 41.78
C ALA A 515 0.20 -12.88 42.66
N ASP A 516 -0.69 -11.97 42.28
CA ASP A 516 -1.96 -11.74 42.98
C ASP A 516 -2.87 -12.98 42.94
N ALA A 517 -2.87 -13.73 41.84
CA ALA A 517 -3.64 -14.97 41.74
C ALA A 517 -3.06 -16.09 42.62
N ILE A 518 -1.73 -16.18 42.72
CA ILE A 518 -1.04 -17.09 43.64
C ILE A 518 -1.35 -16.70 45.08
N ALA A 519 -1.18 -15.43 45.46
CA ALA A 519 -1.49 -14.91 46.79
C ALA A 519 -2.96 -15.16 47.18
N ARG A 520 -3.91 -14.94 46.26
CA ARG A 520 -5.34 -15.25 46.48
C ARG A 520 -5.59 -16.75 46.62
N ARG A 521 -4.84 -17.60 45.92
CA ARG A 521 -4.96 -19.06 46.05
C ARG A 521 -4.43 -19.52 47.40
N GLU A 522 -3.26 -19.01 47.82
CA GLU A 522 -2.67 -19.27 49.14
C GLU A 522 -3.59 -18.78 50.27
N GLN A 523 -4.17 -17.59 50.15
CA GLN A 523 -5.14 -17.05 51.11
C GLN A 523 -6.41 -17.92 51.18
N ARG A 524 -6.92 -18.41 50.06
CA ARG A 524 -8.06 -19.34 50.03
C ARG A 524 -7.73 -20.70 50.65
N GLU A 525 -6.51 -21.20 50.48
CA GLU A 525 -6.07 -22.44 51.13
C GLU A 525 -5.90 -22.24 52.63
N GLN A 526 -5.30 -21.13 53.07
CA GLN A 526 -5.24 -20.74 54.49
C GLN A 526 -6.64 -20.58 55.10
N ASP A 527 -7.56 -19.89 54.43
CA ASP A 527 -8.96 -19.74 54.88
C ASP A 527 -9.68 -21.08 54.97
N LYS A 528 -9.43 -22.02 54.03
CA LYS A 528 -9.96 -23.38 54.11
C LYS A 528 -9.41 -24.12 55.33
N HIS A 529 -8.11 -23.99 55.62
CA HIS A 529 -7.50 -24.59 56.81
C HIS A 529 -8.05 -23.99 58.11
N VAL A 530 -8.22 -22.68 58.18
CA VAL A 530 -8.82 -21.98 59.34
C VAL A 530 -10.29 -22.39 59.53
N ARG A 531 -11.09 -22.45 58.46
CA ARG A 531 -12.48 -22.91 58.52
C ARG A 531 -12.58 -24.38 58.92
N ALA A 532 -11.70 -25.24 58.41
CA ALA A 532 -11.66 -26.66 58.80
C ALA A 532 -11.27 -26.83 60.28
N ALA A 533 -10.35 -26.01 60.80
CA ALA A 533 -9.99 -26.00 62.22
C ALA A 533 -11.15 -25.49 63.11
N ALA A 534 -11.84 -24.43 62.69
CA ALA A 534 -13.00 -23.89 63.40
C ALA A 534 -14.18 -24.89 63.47
N VAL A 535 -14.47 -25.60 62.38
CA VAL A 535 -15.52 -26.64 62.34
C VAL A 535 -15.17 -27.83 63.25
N ARG A 536 -13.89 -28.20 63.37
CA ARG A 536 -13.44 -29.25 64.31
C ARG A 536 -13.61 -28.79 65.76
N ALA A 537 -13.17 -27.57 66.09
CA ALA A 537 -13.33 -27.00 67.43
C ALA A 537 -14.80 -26.89 67.86
N GLN A 538 -15.71 -26.52 66.94
CA GLN A 538 -17.14 -26.45 67.21
C GLN A 538 -17.76 -27.84 67.48
N ARG A 539 -17.36 -28.87 66.73
CA ARG A 539 -17.84 -30.25 66.95
C ARG A 539 -17.34 -30.83 68.27
N ASP A 540 -16.12 -30.50 68.68
CA ASP A 540 -15.56 -30.95 69.96
C ASP A 540 -16.26 -30.27 71.15
N ALA A 541 -16.58 -28.98 71.05
CA ALA A 541 -17.36 -28.26 72.06
C ALA A 541 -18.79 -28.83 72.21
N GLU A 542 -19.47 -29.14 71.10
CA GLU A 542 -20.79 -29.78 71.14
C GLU A 542 -20.76 -31.19 71.74
N ARG A 543 -19.67 -31.95 71.51
CA ARG A 543 -19.50 -33.29 72.07
C ARG A 543 -19.31 -33.23 73.59
N MET A 544 -18.51 -32.27 74.09
CA MET A 544 -18.30 -32.06 75.53
C MET A 544 -19.57 -31.62 76.26
N ALA A 545 -20.37 -30.74 75.66
CA ALA A 545 -21.65 -30.31 76.22
C ALA A 545 -22.65 -31.46 76.35
N ARG A 546 -22.72 -32.35 75.36
CA ARG A 546 -23.59 -33.55 75.38
C ARG A 546 -23.16 -34.57 76.44
N THR A 547 -21.86 -34.74 76.68
CA THR A 547 -21.36 -35.63 77.75
C THR A 547 -21.67 -35.09 79.15
N HIS A 548 -21.53 -33.78 79.37
CA HIS A 548 -21.85 -33.15 80.66
C HIS A 548 -23.35 -33.22 81.00
N ALA A 549 -24.21 -33.01 79.98
CA ALA A 549 -25.67 -33.15 80.13
C ALA A 549 -26.08 -34.60 80.45
N ARG A 550 -25.42 -35.59 79.85
CA ARG A 550 -25.65 -37.01 80.16
C ARG A 550 -25.26 -37.33 81.61
N GLN A 551 -24.06 -36.95 82.05
CA GLN A 551 -23.58 -37.20 83.42
C GLN A 551 -24.49 -36.58 84.49
N THR A 552 -24.94 -35.34 84.28
CA THR A 552 -25.85 -34.63 85.21
C THR A 552 -27.20 -35.36 85.32
N ARG A 553 -27.73 -35.89 84.21
CA ARG A 553 -28.98 -36.66 84.20
C ARG A 553 -28.84 -38.01 84.89
N THR A 554 -27.71 -38.71 84.72
CA THR A 554 -27.44 -39.98 85.41
C THR A 554 -27.36 -39.78 86.93
N TYR A 555 -26.66 -38.73 87.38
CA TYR A 555 -26.52 -38.41 88.80
C TYR A 555 -27.89 -38.14 89.48
N ARG A 556 -28.74 -37.32 88.86
CA ARG A 556 -30.09 -37.03 89.38
C ARG A 556 -31.00 -38.26 89.45
N ARG A 557 -30.87 -39.19 88.49
CA ARG A 557 -31.61 -40.46 88.52
C ARG A 557 -31.19 -41.34 89.70
N GLU A 558 -29.89 -41.38 90.01
CA GLU A 558 -29.38 -42.14 91.14
C GLU A 558 -29.87 -41.54 92.47
N GLN A 559 -29.88 -40.20 92.59
CA GLN A 559 -30.46 -39.52 93.76
C GLN A 559 -31.96 -39.83 93.95
N LEU A 560 -32.74 -39.81 92.86
CA LEU A 560 -34.17 -40.17 92.92
C LEU A 560 -34.37 -41.63 93.34
N ARG A 561 -33.52 -42.54 92.87
CA ARG A 561 -33.54 -43.96 93.26
C ARG A 561 -33.26 -44.15 94.75
N GLN A 562 -32.22 -43.50 95.26
CA GLN A 562 -31.85 -43.58 96.68
C GLN A 562 -32.95 -43.01 97.58
N LEU A 563 -33.51 -41.86 97.21
CA LEU A 563 -34.60 -41.23 97.95
C LEU A 563 -35.83 -42.13 97.99
N ARG A 564 -36.24 -42.74 96.86
CA ARG A 564 -37.34 -43.70 96.83
C ARG A 564 -37.09 -44.95 97.68
N ALA A 565 -35.88 -45.49 97.65
CA ALA A 565 -35.51 -46.67 98.45
C ALA A 565 -35.62 -46.38 99.96
N TYR A 566 -35.36 -45.14 100.38
CA TYR A 566 -35.49 -44.72 101.77
C TYR A 566 -36.95 -44.42 102.17
N THR A 567 -37.73 -43.80 101.27
CA THR A 567 -39.13 -43.41 101.55
C THR A 567 -40.08 -44.61 101.60
N GLN A 568 -39.90 -45.62 100.74
CA GLN A 568 -40.83 -46.76 100.64
C GLN A 568 -41.01 -47.58 101.94
N PRO A 569 -39.95 -47.94 102.69
CA PRO A 569 -40.11 -48.59 104.00
C PRO A 569 -40.90 -47.74 104.99
N LEU A 570 -40.66 -46.42 105.01
CA LEU A 570 -41.36 -45.49 105.90
C LEU A 570 -42.84 -45.35 105.55
N GLU A 571 -43.19 -45.33 104.26
CA GLU A 571 -44.58 -45.35 103.80
C GLU A 571 -45.30 -46.64 104.23
N ARG A 572 -44.62 -47.79 104.20
CA ARG A 572 -45.18 -49.05 104.68
C ARG A 572 -45.46 -49.00 106.18
N LEU A 573 -44.56 -48.42 106.97
CA LEU A 573 -44.77 -48.22 108.41
C LEU A 573 -45.94 -47.25 108.67
N TYR A 574 -46.03 -46.16 107.91
CA TYR A 574 -47.13 -45.20 108.02
C TYR A 574 -48.50 -45.83 107.67
N ALA A 575 -48.55 -46.71 106.67
CA ALA A 575 -49.77 -47.38 106.23
C ALA A 575 -50.29 -48.44 107.23
N ARG A 576 -49.46 -48.93 108.16
CA ARG A 576 -49.87 -49.94 109.14
C ARG A 576 -51.00 -49.45 110.05
N THR A 577 -51.92 -50.36 110.37
CA THR A 577 -53.10 -50.13 111.23
C THR A 577 -53.23 -51.17 112.35
N SER A 578 -52.37 -52.19 112.37
CA SER A 578 -52.35 -53.26 113.38
C SER A 578 -50.90 -53.55 113.79
N THR A 579 -50.73 -54.05 115.02
CA THR A 579 -49.41 -54.35 115.61
C THR A 579 -49.30 -55.85 115.84
N GLY A 580 -48.24 -56.48 115.30
CA GLY A 580 -47.98 -57.89 115.52
C GLY A 580 -47.50 -58.19 116.96
N PRO A 581 -47.62 -59.44 117.45
CA PRO A 581 -47.30 -59.80 118.84
C PRO A 581 -45.83 -59.59 119.24
N ASN A 582 -44.91 -59.50 118.28
CA ASN A 582 -43.47 -59.29 118.50
C ASN A 582 -42.97 -57.93 117.95
N GLU A 583 -43.86 -57.03 117.56
CA GLU A 583 -43.49 -55.71 117.03
C GLU A 583 -43.46 -54.66 118.15
N SER A 584 -42.50 -53.75 118.12
CA SER A 584 -42.41 -52.62 119.05
C SER A 584 -42.32 -51.32 118.26
N PRO A 585 -43.47 -50.67 117.96
CA PRO A 585 -43.49 -49.45 117.15
C PRO A 585 -42.64 -48.33 117.74
N LEU A 586 -42.59 -48.22 119.07
CA LEU A 586 -41.69 -47.29 119.76
C LEU A 586 -40.21 -47.53 119.41
N ARG A 587 -39.77 -48.79 119.45
CA ARG A 587 -38.38 -49.17 119.13
C ARG A 587 -38.06 -48.93 117.66
N ASP A 588 -38.99 -49.29 116.77
CA ASP A 588 -38.83 -49.08 115.33
C ASP A 588 -38.75 -47.59 114.98
N LEU A 589 -39.61 -46.75 115.58
CA LEU A 589 -39.58 -45.31 115.37
C LEU A 589 -38.34 -44.64 115.99
N ALA A 590 -37.86 -45.13 117.14
CA ALA A 590 -36.64 -44.61 117.78
C ALA A 590 -35.36 -44.91 116.98
N GLN A 591 -35.38 -45.95 116.13
CA GLN A 591 -34.26 -46.30 115.25
C GLN A 591 -34.23 -45.50 113.94
N ILE A 592 -35.30 -44.79 113.60
CA ILE A 592 -35.36 -43.99 112.37
C ILE A 592 -34.66 -42.65 112.62
N THR A 593 -33.69 -42.32 111.76
CA THR A 593 -32.99 -41.02 111.77
C THR A 593 -33.36 -40.21 110.55
N HIS A 594 -33.54 -38.90 110.68
CA HIS A 594 -33.81 -38.02 109.56
C HIS A 594 -32.62 -37.99 108.58
N PRO A 595 -32.81 -38.28 107.27
CA PRO A 595 -31.69 -38.46 106.34
C PRO A 595 -30.92 -37.17 106.05
N ALA A 596 -31.57 -36.00 106.14
CA ALA A 596 -30.90 -34.72 105.90
C ALA A 596 -30.10 -34.18 107.11
N THR A 597 -30.45 -34.58 108.34
CA THR A 597 -29.86 -34.00 109.58
C THR A 597 -29.17 -35.04 110.46
N GLY A 598 -29.38 -36.34 110.20
CA GLY A 598 -28.85 -37.44 111.01
C GLY A 598 -29.51 -37.58 112.39
N ALA A 599 -30.44 -36.70 112.76
CA ALA A 599 -31.07 -36.70 114.08
C ALA A 599 -32.10 -37.84 114.22
N PRO A 600 -32.22 -38.48 115.39
CA PRO A 600 -33.25 -39.47 115.63
C PRO A 600 -34.65 -38.83 115.56
N LEU A 601 -35.59 -39.56 114.98
CA LEU A 601 -36.97 -39.10 114.80
C LEU A 601 -37.70 -38.93 116.14
N LEU A 602 -37.38 -39.78 117.11
CA LEU A 602 -37.87 -39.75 118.48
C LEU A 602 -36.74 -39.52 119.48
N THR A 603 -36.98 -38.65 120.45
CA THR A 603 -36.04 -38.36 121.55
C THR A 603 -36.76 -38.46 122.90
N PHE A 604 -36.13 -39.06 123.91
CA PHE A 604 -36.71 -39.20 125.25
C PHE A 604 -36.09 -38.21 126.24
N ALA A 605 -36.92 -37.57 127.07
CA ALA A 605 -36.50 -36.65 128.12
C ALA A 605 -37.16 -37.00 129.49
N PRO A 606 -36.40 -37.39 130.54
CA PRO A 606 -36.95 -37.75 131.85
C PRO A 606 -37.45 -36.53 132.66
N TYR A 607 -38.47 -36.74 133.51
CA TYR A 607 -38.93 -35.74 134.49
C TYR A 607 -37.97 -35.67 135.70
N PRO A 608 -37.75 -34.50 136.31
CA PRO A 608 -36.87 -34.36 137.47
C PRO A 608 -37.50 -34.92 138.78
N VAL A 609 -36.75 -35.75 139.53
CA VAL A 609 -37.18 -36.37 140.81
C VAL A 609 -37.06 -35.37 141.97
N LYS A 610 -38.15 -35.13 142.73
CA LYS A 610 -38.16 -34.29 143.95
C LYS A 610 -38.04 -35.16 145.22
N ASN A 611 -37.00 -34.94 146.04
CA ASN A 611 -36.75 -35.65 147.31
C ASN A 611 -37.51 -35.02 148.50
N GLY A 612 -38.16 -35.83 149.34
CA GLY A 612 -38.72 -35.37 150.63
C GLY A 612 -39.30 -36.44 151.57
N TRP A 613 -38.49 -36.88 152.55
CA TRP A 613 -38.83 -37.31 153.94
C TRP A 613 -39.93 -38.37 154.22
N GLY A 614 -39.63 -39.66 153.98
CA GLY A 614 -40.42 -40.79 154.52
C GLY A 614 -39.62 -42.07 154.83
N ARG A 615 -38.29 -41.96 154.99
CA ARG A 615 -37.33 -43.08 154.93
C ARG A 615 -36.78 -43.53 156.32
N ALA A 616 -37.64 -43.76 157.31
CA ALA A 616 -37.18 -44.13 158.67
C ALA A 616 -37.78 -45.42 159.30
N LEU A 617 -38.68 -46.17 158.64
CA LEU A 617 -39.34 -47.34 159.28
C LEU A 617 -39.37 -48.68 158.52
N GLU A 618 -38.83 -48.84 157.31
CA GLU A 618 -38.83 -50.14 156.60
C GLU A 618 -37.53 -50.97 156.75
N VAL A 619 -36.72 -50.69 157.78
CA VAL A 619 -35.41 -51.34 158.03
C VAL A 619 -35.49 -52.69 158.79
N VAL A 620 -36.66 -53.24 159.12
CA VAL A 620 -36.74 -54.50 159.92
C VAL A 620 -37.48 -55.67 159.21
N ALA A 621 -37.94 -55.50 157.97
CA ALA A 621 -38.44 -56.61 157.14
C ALA A 621 -37.87 -56.50 155.72
N GLY A 622 -36.71 -57.11 155.49
CA GLY A 622 -35.95 -57.04 154.23
C GLY A 622 -36.76 -57.53 153.02
N SER A 623 -37.31 -56.58 152.27
CA SER A 623 -38.06 -56.79 151.03
C SER A 623 -37.32 -56.11 149.87
N LEU A 624 -37.19 -56.83 148.76
CA LEU A 624 -36.57 -56.41 147.50
C LEU A 624 -37.31 -55.21 146.89
N ALA A 625 -36.82 -53.99 147.12
CA ALA A 625 -37.32 -52.77 146.51
C ALA A 625 -36.91 -52.70 145.02
N ARG A 626 -37.93 -52.54 144.15
CA ARG A 626 -37.82 -52.32 142.71
C ARG A 626 -37.12 -50.99 142.42
N VAL A 627 -36.20 -50.97 141.45
CA VAL A 627 -35.71 -49.74 140.81
C VAL A 627 -36.87 -49.14 140.01
N GLU A 628 -37.39 -47.98 140.41
CA GLU A 628 -38.36 -47.24 139.62
C GLU A 628 -37.68 -46.72 138.34
N THR A 629 -38.17 -47.13 137.16
CA THR A 629 -37.73 -46.59 135.87
C THR A 629 -38.16 -45.12 135.76
N PRO A 630 -37.26 -44.21 135.32
CA PRO A 630 -37.59 -42.79 135.23
C PRO A 630 -38.72 -42.56 134.21
N THR A 631 -39.76 -41.86 134.63
CA THR A 631 -40.85 -41.39 133.76
C THR A 631 -40.45 -40.08 133.08
N GLY A 632 -40.91 -39.86 131.85
CA GLY A 632 -40.57 -38.70 131.02
C GLY A 632 -41.39 -38.64 129.74
N ASP A 633 -41.00 -37.78 128.80
CA ASP A 633 -41.68 -37.61 127.50
C ASP A 633 -40.80 -38.09 126.35
N TRP A 634 -41.38 -38.88 125.44
CA TRP A 634 -40.88 -39.04 124.08
C TRP A 634 -41.34 -37.85 123.24
N SER A 635 -40.46 -37.28 122.42
CA SER A 635 -40.78 -36.14 121.57
C SER A 635 -40.36 -36.33 120.11
N ALA A 636 -41.26 -35.93 119.20
CA ALA A 636 -41.07 -35.90 117.75
C ALA A 636 -41.92 -34.80 117.14
N GLY A 637 -41.35 -33.97 116.27
CA GLY A 637 -42.10 -32.98 115.48
C GLY A 637 -42.99 -32.03 116.31
N GLY A 638 -42.58 -31.68 117.54
CA GLY A 638 -43.35 -30.82 118.44
C GLY A 638 -44.45 -31.52 119.27
N GLN A 639 -44.66 -32.83 119.08
CA GLN A 639 -45.53 -33.65 119.93
C GLN A 639 -44.74 -34.29 121.07
N ARG A 640 -45.42 -34.49 122.22
CA ARG A 640 -44.87 -35.16 123.40
C ARG A 640 -45.76 -36.33 123.79
N PHE A 641 -45.15 -37.46 124.09
CA PHE A 641 -45.82 -38.70 124.46
C PHE A 641 -45.26 -39.18 125.80
N PRO A 642 -46.04 -39.16 126.89
CA PRO A 642 -45.56 -39.52 128.21
C PRO A 642 -45.30 -41.03 128.31
N GLY A 643 -44.19 -41.42 128.94
CA GLY A 643 -43.78 -42.80 129.07
C GLY A 643 -42.48 -42.98 129.87
N THR A 644 -41.80 -44.10 129.62
CA THR A 644 -40.46 -44.43 130.13
C THR A 644 -39.52 -44.63 128.92
N PRO A 645 -38.19 -44.74 129.11
CA PRO A 645 -37.24 -45.01 128.03
C PRO A 645 -37.51 -46.28 127.24
N THR A 646 -38.37 -47.18 127.74
CA THR A 646 -38.67 -48.47 127.11
C THR A 646 -40.16 -48.70 126.85
N SER A 647 -41.04 -47.81 127.28
CA SER A 647 -42.49 -47.96 127.11
C SER A 647 -43.21 -46.63 126.93
N CYS A 648 -44.09 -46.53 125.94
CA CYS A 648 -44.97 -45.38 125.73
C CYS A 648 -46.30 -45.90 125.24
N ALA A 649 -47.39 -45.70 125.99
CA ALA A 649 -48.69 -46.28 125.65
C ALA A 649 -49.18 -45.80 124.27
N ASP A 650 -49.05 -44.51 124.00
CA ASP A 650 -49.47 -43.90 122.74
C ASP A 650 -48.68 -44.40 121.52
N LEU A 651 -47.44 -44.85 121.72
CA LEU A 651 -46.54 -45.36 120.68
C LEU A 651 -46.35 -46.88 120.76
N SER A 652 -47.17 -47.57 121.56
CA SER A 652 -47.10 -49.03 121.73
C SER A 652 -47.74 -49.79 120.58
N THR A 653 -48.61 -49.13 119.80
CA THR A 653 -49.32 -49.73 118.67
C THR A 653 -49.21 -48.85 117.42
N TRP A 654 -49.11 -49.47 116.23
CA TRP A 654 -49.22 -48.78 114.96
C TRP A 654 -50.61 -48.15 114.82
N GLY A 655 -50.67 -46.82 114.77
CA GLY A 655 -51.92 -46.08 114.79
C GLY A 655 -51.74 -44.57 114.58
N PRO A 656 -52.70 -43.75 115.05
CA PRO A 656 -52.68 -42.30 114.84
C PRO A 656 -51.42 -41.61 115.36
N HIS A 657 -50.93 -41.99 116.54
CA HIS A 657 -49.77 -41.36 117.17
C HIS A 657 -48.45 -41.72 116.45
N THR A 658 -48.24 -42.98 116.06
CA THR A 658 -47.07 -43.38 115.25
C THR A 658 -47.08 -42.74 113.86
N ARG A 659 -48.27 -42.54 113.27
CA ARG A 659 -48.43 -41.79 112.01
C ARG A 659 -48.09 -40.32 112.17
N ALA A 660 -48.47 -39.70 113.28
CA ALA A 660 -48.15 -38.31 113.56
C ALA A 660 -46.63 -38.08 113.70
N VAL A 661 -45.89 -39.08 114.22
CA VAL A 661 -44.43 -39.07 114.28
C VAL A 661 -43.79 -39.18 112.88
N LEU A 662 -44.31 -40.06 112.02
CA LEU A 662 -43.75 -40.30 110.67
C LEU A 662 -44.15 -39.23 109.63
N ALA A 663 -45.31 -38.59 109.78
CA ALA A 663 -45.88 -37.69 108.79
C ALA A 663 -44.96 -36.52 108.37
N PRO A 664 -44.30 -35.79 109.31
CA PRO A 664 -43.42 -34.68 108.94
C PRO A 664 -42.21 -35.12 108.11
N LEU A 665 -41.62 -36.28 108.44
CA LEU A 665 -40.48 -36.85 107.72
C LEU A 665 -40.90 -37.29 106.31
N LEU A 666 -42.02 -38.01 106.18
CA LEU A 666 -42.52 -38.45 104.89
C LEU A 666 -42.92 -37.28 103.98
N ALA A 667 -43.49 -36.21 104.53
CA ALA A 667 -43.81 -35.00 103.77
C ALA A 667 -42.55 -34.32 103.20
N HIS A 668 -41.48 -34.22 104.00
CA HIS A 668 -40.19 -33.70 103.54
C HIS A 668 -39.59 -34.56 102.41
N LEU A 669 -39.65 -35.89 102.57
CA LEU A 669 -39.16 -36.83 101.56
C LEU A 669 -39.97 -36.78 100.27
N HIS A 670 -41.31 -36.67 100.35
CA HIS A 670 -42.16 -36.51 99.16
C HIS A 670 -41.85 -35.24 98.39
N ALA A 671 -41.63 -34.11 99.08
CA ALA A 671 -41.21 -32.86 98.44
C ALA A 671 -39.86 -33.00 97.72
N GLY A 672 -38.90 -33.72 98.31
CA GLY A 672 -37.62 -34.05 97.67
C GLY A 672 -37.77 -34.98 96.45
N GLU A 673 -38.67 -35.96 96.53
CA GLU A 673 -39.02 -36.83 95.39
C GLU A 673 -39.60 -36.01 94.23
N ASP A 674 -40.50 -35.07 94.51
CA ASP A 674 -41.15 -34.24 93.49
C ASP A 674 -40.20 -33.25 92.83
N ALA A 675 -39.29 -32.63 93.59
CA ALA A 675 -38.27 -31.75 93.04
C ALA A 675 -37.35 -32.48 92.04
N LEU A 676 -36.90 -33.70 92.39
CA LEU A 676 -36.06 -34.52 91.52
C LEU A 676 -36.83 -35.06 90.30
N THR A 677 -38.09 -35.45 90.51
CA THR A 677 -38.97 -35.94 89.43
C THR A 677 -39.24 -34.84 88.40
N ASN A 678 -39.53 -33.60 88.85
CA ASN A 678 -39.69 -32.44 87.99
C ASN A 678 -38.38 -32.10 87.25
N ALA A 679 -37.23 -32.14 87.92
CA ALA A 679 -35.92 -31.86 87.33
C ALA A 679 -35.48 -32.92 86.29
N LEU A 680 -36.05 -34.12 86.33
CA LEU A 680 -35.84 -35.21 85.37
C LEU A 680 -36.94 -35.32 84.31
N SER A 681 -38.03 -34.54 84.46
CA SER A 681 -39.26 -34.64 83.67
C SER A 681 -39.85 -36.06 83.65
N GLU A 682 -39.77 -36.76 84.78
CA GLU A 682 -40.38 -38.08 84.98
C GLU A 682 -41.78 -37.93 85.57
N ALA A 683 -42.65 -38.93 85.43
CA ALA A 683 -44.00 -38.87 86.02
C ALA A 683 -43.95 -39.12 87.54
N PRO A 684 -44.78 -38.44 88.35
CA PRO A 684 -44.89 -38.71 89.78
C PRO A 684 -45.43 -40.13 90.03
N ARG A 685 -45.00 -40.72 91.15
CA ARG A 685 -45.38 -42.09 91.53
C ARG A 685 -46.85 -42.16 91.95
N ALA A 686 -47.63 -43.04 91.31
CA ALA A 686 -49.08 -43.13 91.48
C ALA A 686 -49.55 -43.69 92.84
N ALA A 687 -48.71 -44.44 93.55
CA ALA A 687 -49.08 -45.19 94.75
C ALA A 687 -48.50 -44.61 96.05
N ARG A 688 -48.58 -43.29 96.24
CA ARG A 688 -48.13 -42.65 97.50
C ARG A 688 -49.30 -42.56 98.50
N PRO A 689 -49.10 -42.89 99.78
CA PRO A 689 -50.13 -42.68 100.79
C PRO A 689 -50.39 -41.19 100.98
N HIS A 690 -51.66 -40.79 101.05
CA HIS A 690 -52.02 -39.41 101.39
C HIS A 690 -51.64 -39.13 102.84
N ILE A 691 -50.64 -38.27 103.05
CA ILE A 691 -50.23 -37.83 104.39
C ILE A 691 -51.23 -36.76 104.82
N ALA A 692 -52.03 -37.04 105.85
CA ALA A 692 -52.95 -36.04 106.39
C ALA A 692 -52.11 -34.94 107.10
N PRO A 693 -52.44 -33.65 106.93
CA PRO A 693 -51.77 -32.59 107.66
C PRO A 693 -51.95 -32.83 109.16
N THR A 694 -50.84 -32.91 109.90
CA THR A 694 -50.87 -33.10 111.35
C THR A 694 -51.61 -31.93 111.99
N PRO A 695 -52.64 -32.13 112.83
CA PRO A 695 -53.30 -31.03 113.53
C PRO A 695 -52.28 -30.31 114.42
N ALA A 696 -52.27 -28.98 114.39
CA ALA A 696 -51.37 -28.17 115.21
C ALA A 696 -51.50 -28.55 116.70
N PRO A 697 -50.39 -28.61 117.47
CA PRO A 697 -50.43 -29.04 118.86
C PRO A 697 -51.37 -28.15 119.69
N ARG A 698 -52.36 -28.77 120.35
CA ARG A 698 -53.21 -28.07 121.32
C ARG A 698 -52.35 -27.66 122.52
N ALA A 699 -52.30 -26.36 122.82
CA ALA A 699 -51.68 -25.84 124.02
C ALA A 699 -52.41 -26.39 125.26
N ILE A 700 -51.72 -27.20 126.07
CA ILE A 700 -52.22 -27.64 127.37
C ILE A 700 -51.83 -26.57 128.39
N THR A 701 -52.83 -25.88 128.92
CA THR A 701 -52.74 -25.03 130.12
C THR A 701 -52.44 -25.91 131.34
N THR A 702 -51.36 -25.58 132.05
CA THR A 702 -51.00 -26.17 133.34
C THR A 702 -52.06 -25.89 134.41
N ARG A 703 -52.60 -26.95 135.02
CA ARG A 703 -52.70 -27.09 136.47
C ARG A 703 -52.62 -28.56 136.86
#